data_AF-A0A7X6YDF2-F1
#
_entry.id   AF-A0A7X6YDF2-F1
#
_cell.length_a   1.000
_cell.length_b   1.000
_cell.length_c   1.000
_cell.angle_alpha   90.00
_cell.angle_beta   90.00
_cell.angle_gamma   90.00
#
_symmetry.space_group_name_H-M   'P 1'
#
loop_
_entity.id
_entity.type
_entity.pdbx_description
1 polymer ?
#
loop_
_entity_poly.entity_id
_entity_poly.type
_entity_poly.pdbx_seq_one_letter_code
_entity_poly.pdbx_strand_id
1 'polypeptide(L)'
;ANDNLGYYYHNQYSPWQSFTAGTNGHLAAMQAHVYSTDGANWSATLEIRQGEGASGVLLASQTVTGDGVNRLRTFVLATPVRQTAGGLYTFVFSNASTGLTVRASGNSYAGGRCRNHASYDYNFRTWVLASGWSEDAWRDTSFTASSTVISTAAQLAQFAWLVNNGTTFAGQTITLAADIDLGMHYWTPIGGDSAPFNGTFDGAGHSVNGLLIDRPGVSHQGLFGVTDSNSSVKNVAVTGFEIRGGDYCGGMIGRAYGEVWNCRASGDMAAANMVGGVVGCAETILAGCSNAAVVAGANGVGGVAGQVRGGAEDCSNSGPVTGANDLGGVVGYALGDLHRCSNSGTVAAIDGERAGGVAGSCSGASIVECANSGDVSGPVDAGGIVGYAYDGSMVDRCMNNGRVSGVWVGGIAAMSGTGGAVRNCVNCGAVSIPEDVIAGSAGGIVGDTYGDVMNCENSGSVSGSGDEQNLGGLVGWLEDGNFMNCVNYGAVTGTGAIGGVAGRAETGSWIAHCYWKRTVSAPFDVPAFGINNNAGMTMECFSFSDAPGTLSGSVYISGTATFNLAEALKAGMFDGRDTLDIPLRGWTRGSATAYPALITDCWSDPGNFVTNWFDEDASDFTIGSAAELAGLAVLVNGGVSFA
;
A
#
# COMPACT_ATOMS: atom_id res chain seq x y z
N ALA A 1 32.30 15.81 -17.23
CA ALA A 1 32.65 16.68 -18.37
C ALA A 1 31.71 16.29 -19.51
N ASN A 2 30.68 17.08 -19.81
CA ASN A 2 29.85 16.94 -21.02
C ASN A 2 29.15 18.29 -21.24
N ASP A 3 29.56 18.99 -22.29
CA ASP A 3 29.07 20.31 -22.70
C ASP A 3 27.84 20.11 -23.61
N ASN A 4 26.64 20.54 -23.17
CA ASN A 4 25.43 20.56 -24.00
C ASN A 4 25.01 22.02 -24.23
N LEU A 5 24.84 22.39 -25.50
CA LEU A 5 24.81 23.77 -25.99
C LEU A 5 23.40 24.17 -26.48
N GLY A 6 22.90 25.33 -26.06
CA GLY A 6 21.53 25.81 -26.33
C GLY A 6 21.43 27.31 -26.67
N TYR A 7 20.39 27.72 -27.40
CA TYR A 7 20.19 29.05 -28.02
C TYR A 7 19.18 29.98 -27.26
N TYR A 8 19.25 31.30 -27.55
CA TYR A 8 18.80 32.51 -26.78
C TYR A 8 17.33 33.00 -26.91
N TYR A 9 16.78 33.68 -25.87
CA TYR A 9 15.87 34.87 -25.91
C TYR A 9 15.94 35.74 -24.61
N HIS A 10 15.58 37.04 -24.68
CA HIS A 10 15.74 38.06 -23.62
C HIS A 10 14.41 38.77 -23.25
N ASN A 11 14.11 38.95 -21.96
CA ASN A 11 13.05 39.84 -21.43
C ASN A 11 13.44 40.36 -20.03
N GLN A 12 13.22 41.65 -19.81
CA GLN A 12 13.54 42.49 -18.64
C GLN A 12 12.72 42.26 -17.35
N TYR A 13 11.88 41.23 -17.26
CA TYR A 13 11.01 40.99 -16.09
C TYR A 13 11.31 39.71 -15.29
N SER A 14 12.10 38.77 -15.83
CA SER A 14 12.70 37.63 -15.11
C SER A 14 13.87 37.10 -15.96
N PRO A 15 15.13 37.15 -15.52
CA PRO A 15 16.24 36.56 -16.28
C PRO A 15 16.08 35.03 -16.31
N TRP A 16 15.55 34.51 -17.40
CA TRP A 16 15.42 33.07 -17.65
C TRP A 16 16.12 32.65 -18.93
N GLN A 17 16.50 31.38 -19.01
CA GLN A 17 17.04 30.80 -20.23
C GLN A 17 16.74 29.31 -20.33
N SER A 18 16.43 28.89 -21.55
CA SER A 18 16.09 27.51 -21.87
C SER A 18 17.24 26.75 -22.54
N PHE A 19 17.24 25.44 -22.37
CA PHE A 19 18.13 24.52 -23.05
C PHE A 19 17.42 23.20 -23.32
N THR A 20 17.81 22.52 -24.39
CA THR A 20 17.37 21.15 -24.67
C THR A 20 18.37 20.19 -24.05
N ALA A 21 17.91 19.25 -23.23
CA ALA A 21 18.79 18.27 -22.62
C ALA A 21 19.38 17.36 -23.70
N GLY A 22 20.72 17.32 -23.81
CA GLY A 22 21.40 16.47 -24.80
C GLY A 22 21.55 15.01 -24.35
N THR A 23 21.35 14.71 -23.06
CA THR A 23 21.36 13.35 -22.50
C THR A 23 20.31 13.22 -21.41
N ASN A 24 19.86 11.99 -21.15
CA ASN A 24 19.11 11.68 -19.95
C ASN A 24 20.00 11.88 -18.70
N GLY A 25 19.39 12.23 -17.58
CA GLY A 25 20.04 12.24 -16.27
C GLY A 25 19.49 13.33 -15.37
N HIS A 26 20.23 13.71 -14.34
CA HIS A 26 19.83 14.76 -13.41
C HIS A 26 20.73 15.98 -13.55
N LEU A 27 20.16 17.12 -13.92
CA LEU A 27 20.82 18.40 -13.81
C LEU A 27 21.14 18.63 -12.33
N ALA A 28 22.40 18.54 -11.94
CA ALA A 28 22.86 18.72 -10.56
C ALA A 28 23.53 20.07 -10.34
N ALA A 29 24.06 20.69 -11.39
CA ALA A 29 24.57 22.05 -11.31
C ALA A 29 24.48 22.74 -12.67
N MET A 30 24.48 24.07 -12.63
CA MET A 30 24.65 24.91 -13.81
C MET A 30 25.79 25.91 -13.60
N GLN A 31 26.42 26.36 -14.69
CA GLN A 31 27.33 27.49 -14.69
C GLN A 31 26.84 28.62 -15.58
N ALA A 32 26.78 29.83 -15.04
CA ALA A 32 26.35 31.03 -15.75
C ALA A 32 27.11 32.28 -15.26
N HIS A 33 27.35 33.28 -16.10
CA HIS A 33 27.75 34.59 -15.58
C HIS A 33 26.53 35.28 -15.00
N VAL A 34 26.57 35.61 -13.71
CA VAL A 34 25.49 36.34 -13.03
C VAL A 34 26.09 37.49 -12.24
N TYR A 35 25.58 38.68 -12.50
CA TYR A 35 26.03 39.91 -11.84
C TYR A 35 24.91 40.94 -11.78
N SER A 36 25.01 41.86 -10.83
CA SER A 36 24.04 42.93 -10.65
C SER A 36 24.29 44.08 -11.62
N THR A 37 23.20 44.74 -12.00
CA THR A 37 23.22 45.90 -12.91
C THR A 37 23.79 47.15 -12.26
N ASP A 38 23.79 47.23 -10.94
CA ASP A 38 24.26 48.34 -10.11
C ASP A 38 25.58 48.04 -9.38
N GLY A 39 26.14 46.83 -9.54
CA GLY A 39 27.36 46.39 -8.86
C GLY A 39 27.18 45.98 -7.40
N ALA A 40 25.96 45.95 -6.86
CA ALA A 40 25.68 45.50 -5.50
C ALA A 40 25.76 43.97 -5.34
N ASN A 41 25.96 43.50 -4.11
CA ASN A 41 25.70 42.10 -3.77
C ASN A 41 24.21 41.80 -3.93
N TRP A 42 23.89 40.55 -4.26
CA TRP A 42 22.54 40.15 -4.61
C TRP A 42 22.13 38.80 -4.01
N SER A 43 20.83 38.66 -3.78
CA SER A 43 20.14 37.40 -3.54
C SER A 43 19.04 37.23 -4.59
N ALA A 44 18.77 36.01 -5.04
CA ALA A 44 17.67 35.70 -5.95
C ALA A 44 17.17 34.27 -5.72
N THR A 45 15.98 33.97 -6.22
CA THR A 45 15.45 32.61 -6.31
C THR A 45 15.86 32.02 -7.66
N LEU A 46 16.60 30.92 -7.65
CA LEU A 46 16.91 30.12 -8.84
C LEU A 46 15.88 29.01 -8.98
N GLU A 47 15.11 29.04 -10.06
CA GLU A 47 14.11 28.05 -10.41
C GLU A 47 14.58 27.25 -11.62
N ILE A 48 14.25 25.95 -11.66
CA ILE A 48 14.35 25.09 -12.83
C ILE A 48 12.94 24.72 -13.24
N ARG A 49 12.62 24.84 -14.52
CA ARG A 49 11.30 24.61 -15.09
C ARG A 49 11.37 23.69 -16.31
N GLN A 50 10.34 22.86 -16.51
CA GLN A 50 10.15 22.11 -17.75
C GLN A 50 9.39 22.96 -18.77
N GLY A 51 9.84 22.98 -20.02
CA GLY A 51 9.31 23.82 -21.09
C GLY A 51 10.04 25.16 -21.22
N GLU A 52 9.56 26.01 -22.12
CA GLU A 52 10.18 27.31 -22.43
C GLU A 52 9.70 28.40 -21.46
N GLY A 53 10.65 29.20 -20.96
CA GLY A 53 10.36 30.41 -20.20
C GLY A 53 9.86 30.18 -18.77
N ALA A 54 9.50 31.29 -18.12
CA ALA A 54 9.03 31.30 -16.73
C ALA A 54 7.64 30.67 -16.53
N SER A 55 6.92 30.38 -17.62
CA SER A 55 5.62 29.69 -17.61
C SER A 55 5.73 28.16 -17.55
N GLY A 56 6.93 27.60 -17.66
CA GLY A 56 7.15 26.15 -17.56
C GLY A 56 6.80 25.57 -16.19
N VAL A 57 6.63 24.24 -16.12
CA VAL A 57 6.34 23.51 -14.87
C VAL A 57 7.53 23.64 -13.93
N LEU A 58 7.35 24.16 -12.72
CA LEU A 58 8.42 24.29 -11.74
C LEU A 58 8.90 22.89 -11.29
N LEU A 59 10.18 22.60 -11.52
CA LEU A 59 10.83 21.34 -11.17
C LEU A 59 11.68 21.48 -9.90
N ALA A 60 12.38 22.61 -9.72
CA ALA A 60 13.14 22.90 -8.51
C ALA A 60 13.23 24.40 -8.27
N SER A 61 13.43 24.81 -7.01
CA SER A 61 13.65 26.20 -6.64
C SER A 61 14.56 26.31 -5.42
N GLN A 62 15.49 27.26 -5.41
CA GLN A 62 16.36 27.52 -4.26
C GLN A 62 16.80 28.99 -4.19
N THR A 63 17.12 29.46 -3.00
CA THR A 63 17.74 30.79 -2.84
C THR A 63 19.22 30.71 -3.16
N VAL A 64 19.72 31.65 -3.96
CA VAL A 64 21.13 31.80 -4.35
C VAL A 64 21.59 33.23 -4.12
N THR A 65 22.87 33.40 -3.84
CA THR A 65 23.48 34.72 -3.59
C THR A 65 24.76 34.90 -4.38
N GLY A 66 25.11 36.15 -4.69
CA GLY A 66 26.38 36.48 -5.31
C GLY A 66 26.80 37.93 -5.12
N ASP A 67 28.03 38.25 -5.48
CA ASP A 67 28.54 39.62 -5.54
C ASP A 67 28.19 40.29 -6.88
N GLY A 68 28.37 41.60 -6.97
CA GLY A 68 28.05 42.38 -8.17
C GLY A 68 29.05 42.24 -9.33
N VAL A 69 30.10 41.43 -9.20
CA VAL A 69 31.14 41.29 -10.24
C VAL A 69 30.65 40.37 -11.35
N ASN A 70 30.86 40.79 -12.61
CA ASN A 70 30.66 39.95 -13.79
C ASN A 70 31.69 38.80 -13.82
N ARG A 71 31.29 37.63 -13.31
CA ARG A 71 32.08 36.40 -13.32
C ARG A 71 31.19 35.18 -13.50
N LEU A 72 31.79 34.12 -14.03
CA LEU A 72 31.17 32.82 -14.13
C LEU A 72 30.94 32.25 -12.72
N ARG A 73 29.73 31.78 -12.45
CA ARG A 73 29.32 31.19 -11.16
C ARG A 73 28.74 29.82 -11.39
N THR A 74 29.08 28.90 -10.49
CA THR A 74 28.47 27.58 -10.43
C THR A 74 27.34 27.60 -9.41
N PHE A 75 26.16 27.18 -9.83
CA PHE A 75 25.00 26.98 -8.97
C PHE A 75 24.76 25.48 -8.87
N VAL A 76 25.09 24.91 -7.72
CA VAL A 76 24.76 23.51 -7.41
C VAL A 76 23.31 23.48 -6.95
N LEU A 77 22.54 22.60 -7.55
CA LEU A 77 21.14 22.44 -7.22
C LEU A 77 21.02 21.64 -5.91
N ALA A 78 20.25 22.16 -4.96
CA ALA A 78 19.97 21.47 -3.70
C ALA A 78 19.20 20.16 -3.94
N THR A 79 18.42 20.12 -5.01
CA THR A 79 17.73 18.93 -5.51
C THR A 79 18.01 18.82 -7.01
N PRO A 80 18.77 17.82 -7.46
CA PRO A 80 19.02 17.61 -8.88
C PRO A 80 17.71 17.41 -9.65
N VAL A 81 17.61 17.98 -10.86
CA VAL A 81 16.38 17.96 -11.65
C VAL A 81 16.47 16.92 -12.75
N ARG A 82 15.51 15.99 -12.78
CA ARG A 82 15.44 14.98 -13.84
C ARG A 82 15.20 15.64 -15.19
N GLN A 83 16.05 15.30 -16.15
CA GLN A 83 15.92 15.72 -17.53
C GLN A 83 15.94 14.54 -18.49
N THR A 84 15.07 14.61 -19.49
CA THR A 84 14.97 13.63 -20.58
C THR A 84 15.65 14.20 -21.81
N ALA A 85 16.46 13.39 -22.51
CA ALA A 85 17.09 13.75 -23.75
C ALA A 85 16.04 14.25 -24.76
N GLY A 86 16.29 15.40 -25.38
CA GLY A 86 15.35 16.08 -26.28
C GLY A 86 14.28 16.92 -25.56
N GLY A 87 14.13 16.78 -24.23
CA GLY A 87 13.26 17.63 -23.43
C GLY A 87 13.77 19.06 -23.30
N LEU A 88 12.86 20.03 -23.25
CA LEU A 88 13.17 21.45 -23.08
C LEU A 88 13.06 21.84 -21.60
N TYR A 89 14.08 22.53 -21.08
CA TYR A 89 14.16 22.96 -19.69
C TYR A 89 14.55 24.44 -19.63
N THR A 90 14.16 25.14 -18.57
CA THR A 90 14.44 26.56 -18.36
C THR A 90 14.94 26.82 -16.95
N PHE A 91 16.00 27.59 -16.80
CA PHE A 91 16.35 28.18 -15.51
C PHE A 91 15.81 29.61 -15.43
N VAL A 92 15.27 30.01 -14.28
CA VAL A 92 14.71 31.34 -14.02
C VAL A 92 15.34 31.89 -12.76
N PHE A 93 15.87 33.10 -12.82
CA PHE A 93 16.18 33.88 -11.63
C PHE A 93 15.00 34.81 -11.35
N SER A 94 14.32 34.63 -10.22
CA SER A 94 13.19 35.43 -9.77
C SER A 94 13.51 36.11 -8.44
N ASN A 95 12.68 37.10 -8.04
CA ASN A 95 12.78 37.78 -6.74
C ASN A 95 14.18 38.31 -6.37
N ALA A 96 14.91 38.81 -7.36
CA ALA A 96 16.26 39.31 -7.11
C ALA A 96 16.23 40.61 -6.28
N SER A 97 17.15 40.74 -5.31
CA SER A 97 17.27 41.93 -4.45
C SER A 97 17.73 43.19 -5.18
N THR A 98 18.27 43.04 -6.40
CA THR A 98 18.60 44.10 -7.34
C THR A 98 18.45 43.55 -8.76
N GLY A 99 18.48 44.41 -9.78
CA GLY A 99 18.43 44.00 -11.17
C GLY A 99 19.62 43.09 -11.50
N LEU A 100 19.34 41.86 -11.94
CA LEU A 100 20.37 40.89 -12.34
C LEU A 100 20.50 40.80 -13.85
N THR A 101 21.74 40.62 -14.29
CA THR A 101 22.08 40.21 -15.64
C THR A 101 22.64 38.79 -15.59
N VAL A 102 22.05 37.89 -16.38
CA VAL A 102 22.57 36.56 -16.65
C VAL A 102 23.16 36.56 -18.06
N ARG A 103 24.45 36.23 -18.20
CA ARG A 103 25.18 36.23 -19.48
C ARG A 103 25.87 34.91 -19.76
N ALA A 104 26.01 34.62 -21.05
CA ALA A 104 26.97 33.67 -21.59
C ALA A 104 28.21 34.44 -22.10
N SER A 105 29.27 34.47 -21.28
CA SER A 105 30.61 35.04 -21.54
C SER A 105 30.77 36.57 -21.64
N GLY A 106 32.02 37.02 -21.41
CA GLY A 106 32.42 38.38 -21.03
C GLY A 106 33.11 39.23 -22.09
N ASN A 107 32.95 38.99 -23.40
CA ASN A 107 33.51 39.88 -24.42
C ASN A 107 32.44 40.73 -25.12
N SER A 108 32.63 42.04 -25.03
CA SER A 108 31.92 43.07 -25.78
C SER A 108 32.23 43.00 -27.28
N TYR A 109 31.18 43.11 -28.10
CA TYR A 109 31.15 43.30 -29.57
C TYR A 109 31.62 42.16 -30.49
N ALA A 110 30.66 41.49 -31.16
CA ALA A 110 30.54 41.43 -32.62
C ALA A 110 29.26 40.68 -33.09
N GLY A 111 28.42 41.35 -33.90
CA GLY A 111 27.52 40.82 -34.96
C GLY A 111 26.48 39.71 -34.68
N GLY A 112 25.19 40.03 -34.85
CA GLY A 112 24.01 39.12 -34.72
C GLY A 112 23.86 38.06 -35.84
N ARG A 113 22.74 37.34 -36.05
CA ARG A 113 21.42 37.11 -35.41
C ARG A 113 20.89 35.75 -35.93
N CYS A 114 20.01 35.12 -35.14
CA CYS A 114 19.04 34.03 -35.35
C CYS A 114 18.69 33.48 -36.78
N ARG A 115 18.22 32.21 -36.79
CA ARG A 115 17.44 31.46 -37.80
C ARG A 115 18.13 30.82 -39.02
N ASN A 116 19.42 31.04 -39.32
CA ASN A 116 20.16 30.29 -40.35
C ASN A 116 21.62 30.03 -39.92
N HIS A 117 22.10 28.79 -40.05
CA HIS A 117 23.52 28.34 -39.96
C HIS A 117 24.21 28.04 -38.59
N ALA A 118 23.97 26.80 -38.11
CA ALA A 118 24.89 25.70 -37.76
C ALA A 118 26.37 25.84 -37.28
N SER A 119 26.92 26.95 -36.77
CA SER A 119 28.35 26.92 -36.37
C SER A 119 28.82 27.74 -35.15
N TYR A 120 27.95 28.11 -34.21
CA TYR A 120 28.42 28.85 -33.02
C TYR A 120 27.79 28.34 -31.72
N ASP A 121 28.65 27.71 -30.90
CA ASP A 121 28.36 27.15 -29.59
C ASP A 121 28.54 28.18 -28.48
N TYR A 122 27.50 28.41 -27.68
CA TYR A 122 27.51 29.38 -26.59
C TYR A 122 27.30 28.71 -25.23
N ASN A 123 28.35 28.79 -24.39
CA ASN A 123 28.62 27.93 -23.24
C ASN A 123 27.79 28.26 -21.97
N PHE A 124 26.78 27.43 -21.67
CA PHE A 124 26.36 27.13 -20.30
C PHE A 124 26.77 25.71 -19.99
N ARG A 125 27.36 25.48 -18.82
CA ARG A 125 27.72 24.13 -18.39
C ARG A 125 26.63 23.60 -17.49
N THR A 126 25.91 22.61 -17.98
CA THR A 126 25.05 21.78 -17.15
C THR A 126 25.84 20.57 -16.71
N TRP A 127 25.95 20.34 -15.41
CA TRP A 127 26.42 19.06 -14.92
C TRP A 127 25.22 18.15 -14.82
N VAL A 128 25.21 17.16 -15.70
CA VAL A 128 24.29 16.04 -15.61
C VAL A 128 25.01 14.96 -14.81
N LEU A 129 24.38 14.44 -13.77
CA LEU A 129 24.83 13.20 -13.13
C LEU A 129 24.65 12.08 -14.16
N ALA A 130 25.71 11.88 -14.96
CA ALA A 130 25.86 10.78 -15.89
C ALA A 130 26.75 9.67 -15.33
N SER A 131 27.50 9.93 -14.25
CA SER A 131 28.42 8.99 -13.64
C SER A 131 27.74 8.20 -12.52
N GLY A 132 27.51 6.92 -12.78
CA GLY A 132 27.10 5.96 -11.77
C GLY A 132 28.26 5.58 -10.85
N TRP A 133 27.92 4.89 -9.77
CA TRP A 133 28.87 4.34 -8.79
C TRP A 133 29.79 3.23 -9.35
N SER A 134 29.66 2.87 -10.63
CA SER A 134 30.38 1.76 -11.27
C SER A 134 31.85 2.06 -11.58
N GLU A 135 32.24 3.33 -11.63
CA GLU A 135 33.62 3.74 -11.93
C GLU A 135 34.49 3.74 -10.66
N ASP A 136 35.73 3.22 -10.77
CA ASP A 136 36.70 3.14 -9.67
C ASP A 136 36.93 4.49 -8.96
N ALA A 137 36.87 5.60 -9.70
CA ALA A 137 37.08 6.94 -9.17
C ALA A 137 36.01 7.39 -8.14
N TRP A 138 34.86 6.71 -8.10
CA TRP A 138 33.73 7.05 -7.23
C TRP A 138 33.53 6.02 -6.12
N ARG A 139 34.42 5.04 -6.00
CA ARG A 139 34.35 3.98 -4.99
C ARG A 139 35.52 4.09 -4.01
N ASP A 140 35.28 3.72 -2.76
CA ASP A 140 36.34 3.62 -1.75
C ASP A 140 36.92 2.20 -1.77
N THR A 141 37.98 1.97 -2.54
CA THR A 141 38.62 0.65 -2.67
C THR A 141 39.31 0.17 -1.40
N SER A 142 39.36 0.97 -0.33
CA SER A 142 39.80 0.50 0.99
C SER A 142 38.76 -0.39 1.67
N PHE A 143 37.50 -0.35 1.22
CA PHE A 143 36.48 -1.32 1.59
C PHE A 143 36.71 -2.64 0.82
N THR A 144 36.95 -3.73 1.54
CA THR A 144 37.34 -5.03 0.99
C THR A 144 36.41 -6.14 1.47
N ALA A 145 36.63 -7.38 1.04
CA ALA A 145 35.84 -8.56 1.44
C ALA A 145 35.91 -8.89 2.95
N SER A 146 36.83 -8.26 3.71
CA SER A 146 36.93 -8.37 5.17
C SER A 146 36.35 -7.16 5.91
N SER A 147 35.87 -6.14 5.21
CA SER A 147 35.27 -4.95 5.81
C SER A 147 33.84 -5.25 6.27
N THR A 148 33.45 -4.70 7.42
CA THR A 148 32.13 -4.94 8.05
C THR A 148 31.34 -3.67 8.35
N VAL A 149 31.90 -2.49 8.09
CA VAL A 149 31.26 -1.20 8.43
C VAL A 149 31.29 -0.25 7.24
N ILE A 150 30.14 0.32 6.90
CA ILE A 150 29.96 1.32 5.85
C ILE A 150 29.61 2.67 6.50
N SER A 151 30.38 3.70 6.20
CA SER A 151 30.16 5.07 6.71
C SER A 151 30.02 6.11 5.60
N THR A 152 30.26 5.74 4.34
CA THR A 152 30.18 6.67 3.20
C THR A 152 29.53 6.00 1.98
N ALA A 153 28.97 6.83 1.10
CA ALA A 153 28.37 6.36 -0.15
C ALA A 153 29.40 5.64 -1.07
N ALA A 154 30.65 6.09 -1.08
CA ALA A 154 31.73 5.45 -1.83
C ALA A 154 32.08 4.04 -1.31
N GLN A 155 31.93 3.79 0.01
CA GLN A 155 32.09 2.46 0.60
C GLN A 155 30.89 1.56 0.27
N LEU A 156 29.67 2.09 0.30
CA LEU A 156 28.47 1.35 -0.11
C LEU A 156 28.54 0.94 -1.59
N ALA A 157 29.03 1.83 -2.44
CA ALA A 157 29.30 1.54 -3.85
C ALA A 157 30.39 0.48 -4.06
N GLN A 158 31.46 0.53 -3.27
CA GLN A 158 32.49 -0.51 -3.30
C GLN A 158 31.94 -1.87 -2.87
N PHE A 159 31.12 -1.91 -1.81
CA PHE A 159 30.42 -3.11 -1.36
C PHE A 159 29.53 -3.69 -2.47
N ALA A 160 28.71 -2.87 -3.13
CA ALA A 160 27.88 -3.29 -4.25
C ALA A 160 28.72 -3.91 -5.38
N TRP A 161 29.85 -3.29 -5.73
CA TRP A 161 30.74 -3.82 -6.75
C TRP A 161 31.37 -5.16 -6.35
N LEU A 162 31.79 -5.32 -5.08
CA LEU A 162 32.36 -6.58 -4.59
C LEU A 162 31.36 -7.74 -4.70
N VAL A 163 30.10 -7.50 -4.33
CA VAL A 163 29.02 -8.49 -4.48
C VAL A 163 28.82 -8.85 -5.94
N ASN A 164 28.70 -7.84 -6.81
CA ASN A 164 28.50 -8.04 -8.24
C ASN A 164 29.70 -8.69 -8.96
N ASN A 165 30.88 -8.75 -8.30
CA ASN A 165 32.09 -9.44 -8.79
C ASN A 165 32.40 -10.74 -8.01
N GLY A 166 31.40 -11.31 -7.32
CA GLY A 166 31.46 -12.67 -6.77
C GLY A 166 31.78 -12.78 -5.28
N THR A 167 31.91 -11.67 -4.55
CA THR A 167 32.05 -11.72 -3.09
C THR A 167 30.68 -11.85 -2.43
N THR A 168 30.36 -13.01 -1.85
CA THR A 168 29.01 -13.27 -1.32
C THR A 168 28.73 -12.64 0.05
N PHE A 169 29.79 -12.38 0.83
CA PHE A 169 29.74 -12.00 2.26
C PHE A 169 28.99 -13.02 3.14
N ALA A 170 28.97 -14.29 2.75
CA ALA A 170 28.32 -15.36 3.51
C ALA A 170 28.80 -15.40 4.98
N GLY A 171 27.84 -15.41 5.91
CA GLY A 171 28.08 -15.43 7.35
C GLY A 171 28.67 -14.15 7.95
N GLN A 172 28.86 -13.10 7.14
CA GLN A 172 29.36 -11.81 7.62
C GLN A 172 28.21 -10.82 7.85
N THR A 173 28.36 -9.93 8.83
CA THR A 173 27.46 -8.80 9.06
C THR A 173 28.10 -7.50 8.61
N ILE A 174 27.43 -6.80 7.70
CA ILE A 174 27.79 -5.49 7.18
C ILE A 174 26.85 -4.47 7.83
N THR A 175 27.41 -3.50 8.55
CA THR A 175 26.65 -2.54 9.36
C THR A 175 26.83 -1.11 8.85
N LEU A 176 25.76 -0.33 8.77
CA LEU A 176 25.87 1.11 8.55
C LEU A 176 26.29 1.82 9.84
N ALA A 177 27.21 2.78 9.75
CA ALA A 177 27.63 3.62 10.88
C ALA A 177 27.21 5.09 10.73
N ALA A 178 26.55 5.43 9.63
CA ALA A 178 26.00 6.75 9.35
C ALA A 178 24.88 6.63 8.31
N ASP A 179 24.04 7.66 8.23
CA ASP A 179 23.16 7.84 7.08
C ASP A 179 23.99 8.04 5.80
N ILE A 180 23.60 7.37 4.72
CA ILE A 180 24.31 7.34 3.44
C ILE A 180 23.48 8.09 2.40
N ASP A 181 23.99 9.19 1.87
CA ASP A 181 23.36 9.89 0.75
C ASP A 181 24.03 9.49 -0.58
N LEU A 182 23.27 8.84 -1.46
CA LEU A 182 23.71 8.46 -2.80
C LEU A 182 23.59 9.60 -3.81
N GLY A 183 23.05 10.77 -3.41
CA GLY A 183 23.06 12.00 -4.19
C GLY A 183 22.31 11.93 -5.53
N MET A 184 21.36 10.99 -5.69
CA MET A 184 20.67 10.71 -6.95
C MET A 184 21.61 10.31 -8.10
N HIS A 185 22.73 9.67 -7.77
CA HIS A 185 23.60 9.03 -8.75
C HIS A 185 23.01 7.68 -9.19
N TYR A 186 23.23 7.30 -10.46
CA TYR A 186 22.81 6.00 -10.98
C TYR A 186 23.36 4.86 -10.14
N TRP A 187 22.45 4.03 -9.65
CA TRP A 187 22.75 2.86 -8.83
C TRP A 187 22.75 1.58 -9.64
N THR A 188 23.73 0.72 -9.36
CA THR A 188 23.70 -0.68 -9.78
C THR A 188 23.31 -1.49 -8.54
N PRO A 189 22.19 -2.24 -8.59
CA PRO A 189 21.73 -3.02 -7.45
C PRO A 189 22.82 -3.93 -6.87
N ILE A 190 22.82 -4.09 -5.55
CA ILE A 190 23.71 -5.03 -4.86
C ILE A 190 23.18 -6.44 -5.10
N GLY A 191 23.97 -7.24 -5.81
CA GLY A 191 23.62 -8.61 -6.14
C GLY A 191 22.63 -8.74 -7.28
N GLY A 192 22.75 -9.83 -8.02
CA GLY A 192 21.85 -10.24 -9.11
C GLY A 192 21.77 -11.76 -9.19
N ASP A 193 21.03 -12.30 -10.15
CA ASP A 193 20.75 -13.75 -10.24
C ASP A 193 22.02 -14.63 -10.21
N SER A 194 23.12 -14.18 -10.82
CA SER A 194 24.39 -14.93 -10.85
C SER A 194 25.31 -14.66 -9.65
N ALA A 195 25.00 -13.65 -8.84
CA ALA A 195 25.82 -13.22 -7.71
C ALA A 195 24.93 -12.62 -6.60
N PRO A 196 24.05 -13.42 -5.97
CA PRO A 196 23.16 -12.92 -4.93
C PRO A 196 23.95 -12.56 -3.66
N PHE A 197 23.50 -11.54 -2.93
CA PHE A 197 24.07 -11.21 -1.63
C PHE A 197 23.68 -12.25 -0.59
N ASN A 198 24.63 -12.83 0.14
CA ASN A 198 24.39 -13.94 1.08
C ASN A 198 24.85 -13.63 2.52
N GLY A 199 25.03 -12.36 2.85
CA GLY A 199 25.41 -11.91 4.19
C GLY A 199 24.24 -11.30 4.98
N THR A 200 24.55 -10.70 6.12
CA THR A 200 23.63 -9.83 6.87
C THR A 200 23.95 -8.37 6.56
N PHE A 201 22.97 -7.58 6.15
CA PHE A 201 23.05 -6.12 6.04
C PHE A 201 22.19 -5.49 7.15
N ASP A 202 22.84 -4.88 8.13
CA ASP A 202 22.19 -4.23 9.27
C ASP A 202 22.33 -2.71 9.13
N GLY A 203 21.22 -2.02 8.90
CA GLY A 203 21.21 -0.57 8.87
C GLY A 203 21.49 0.07 10.22
N ALA A 204 21.37 -0.67 11.34
CA ALA A 204 21.52 -0.14 12.69
C ALA A 204 20.67 1.13 12.97
N GLY A 205 19.54 1.27 12.26
CA GLY A 205 18.65 2.44 12.34
C GLY A 205 19.00 3.59 11.39
N HIS A 206 20.06 3.46 10.58
CA HIS A 206 20.46 4.43 9.57
C HIS A 206 19.70 4.27 8.25
N SER A 207 19.81 5.31 7.43
CA SER A 207 19.16 5.42 6.13
C SER A 207 20.13 5.39 4.95
N VAL A 208 19.63 4.98 3.80
CA VAL A 208 20.24 5.20 2.48
C VAL A 208 19.29 6.11 1.69
N ASN A 209 19.75 7.30 1.31
CA ASN A 209 18.97 8.33 0.63
C ASN A 209 19.39 8.49 -0.84
N GLY A 210 18.46 8.93 -1.69
CA GLY A 210 18.77 9.38 -3.05
C GLY A 210 19.17 8.25 -3.99
N LEU A 211 18.56 7.07 -3.84
CA LEU A 211 18.76 5.92 -4.72
C LEU A 211 18.08 6.15 -6.09
N LEU A 212 18.86 6.17 -7.17
CA LEU A 212 18.32 6.36 -8.53
C LEU A 212 18.56 5.14 -9.42
N ILE A 213 17.48 4.60 -9.98
CA ILE A 213 17.50 3.55 -11.00
C ILE A 213 16.54 3.97 -12.12
N ASP A 214 17.03 4.08 -13.36
CA ASP A 214 16.19 4.36 -14.54
C ASP A 214 16.45 3.32 -15.62
N ARG A 215 15.93 2.11 -15.40
CA ARG A 215 16.14 0.94 -16.25
C ARG A 215 14.79 0.28 -16.58
N PRO A 216 13.91 0.98 -17.31
CA PRO A 216 12.60 0.43 -17.68
C PRO A 216 12.76 -0.91 -18.40
N GLY A 217 11.98 -1.91 -18.00
CA GLY A 217 12.02 -3.26 -18.55
C GLY A 217 13.16 -4.15 -18.03
N VAL A 218 14.01 -3.67 -17.11
CA VAL A 218 15.05 -4.51 -16.46
C VAL A 218 14.57 -4.94 -15.09
N SER A 219 14.54 -6.25 -14.85
CA SER A 219 14.02 -6.84 -13.61
C SER A 219 15.02 -6.78 -12.44
N HIS A 220 14.56 -7.07 -11.23
CA HIS A 220 15.38 -7.16 -10.01
C HIS A 220 16.03 -5.82 -9.64
N GLN A 221 15.23 -4.76 -9.53
CA GLN A 221 15.71 -3.42 -9.17
C GLN A 221 15.43 -3.08 -7.70
N GLY A 222 16.35 -2.33 -7.09
CA GLY A 222 16.32 -1.87 -5.70
C GLY A 222 17.72 -1.51 -5.22
N LEU A 223 17.87 -1.19 -3.93
CA LEU A 223 19.19 -1.10 -3.30
C LEU A 223 19.96 -2.42 -3.52
N PHE A 224 19.27 -3.54 -3.29
CA PHE A 224 19.67 -4.89 -3.65
C PHE A 224 18.84 -5.39 -4.84
N GLY A 225 19.48 -6.11 -5.76
CA GLY A 225 18.76 -6.78 -6.84
C GLY A 225 18.21 -8.12 -6.36
N VAL A 226 19.11 -9.00 -5.92
CA VAL A 226 18.77 -10.32 -5.39
C VAL A 226 19.58 -10.64 -4.12
N THR A 227 18.90 -11.13 -3.09
CA THR A 227 19.52 -11.66 -1.86
C THR A 227 19.27 -13.17 -1.74
N ASP A 228 20.24 -13.92 -1.26
CA ASP A 228 20.21 -15.40 -1.14
C ASP A 228 19.47 -15.85 0.13
N SER A 229 19.14 -17.14 0.21
CA SER A 229 18.38 -17.79 1.29
C SER A 229 18.97 -17.63 2.70
N ASN A 230 20.29 -17.53 2.86
CA ASN A 230 20.91 -17.29 4.17
C ASN A 230 21.21 -15.81 4.44
N SER A 231 20.74 -14.91 3.58
CA SER A 231 20.90 -13.48 3.78
C SER A 231 19.91 -12.94 4.80
N SER A 232 20.22 -11.78 5.36
CA SER A 232 19.29 -11.01 6.19
C SER A 232 19.49 -9.52 5.90
N VAL A 233 18.41 -8.78 5.64
CA VAL A 233 18.44 -7.32 5.48
C VAL A 233 17.52 -6.71 6.53
N LYS A 234 18.08 -5.87 7.41
CA LYS A 234 17.33 -5.37 8.57
C LYS A 234 17.69 -3.96 9.02
N ASN A 235 16.76 -3.33 9.74
CA ASN A 235 16.93 -2.06 10.44
C ASN A 235 17.45 -0.91 9.56
N VAL A 236 17.03 -0.86 8.29
CA VAL A 236 17.46 0.15 7.33
C VAL A 236 16.26 0.86 6.71
N ALA A 237 16.38 2.16 6.48
CA ALA A 237 15.44 2.92 5.68
C ALA A 237 16.05 3.28 4.32
N VAL A 238 15.37 2.98 3.22
CA VAL A 238 15.71 3.53 1.88
C VAL A 238 14.75 4.66 1.57
N THR A 239 15.27 5.87 1.41
CA THR A 239 14.48 7.09 1.32
C THR A 239 14.83 7.92 0.09
N GLY A 240 13.89 8.75 -0.37
CA GLY A 240 14.10 9.64 -1.52
C GLY A 240 14.50 8.91 -2.80
N PHE A 241 14.11 7.64 -2.97
CA PHE A 241 14.47 6.88 -4.16
C PHE A 241 13.62 7.27 -5.37
N GLU A 242 14.17 7.15 -6.58
CA GLU A 242 13.43 7.13 -7.84
C GLU A 242 13.83 5.87 -8.61
N ILE A 243 12.88 4.95 -8.77
CA ILE A 243 13.11 3.67 -9.44
C ILE A 243 12.15 3.52 -10.62
N ARG A 244 12.71 3.31 -11.80
CA ARG A 244 12.04 2.84 -13.02
C ARG A 244 12.59 1.48 -13.41
N GLY A 245 11.75 0.44 -13.40
CA GLY A 245 12.18 -0.95 -13.57
C GLY A 245 11.30 -1.79 -14.48
N GLY A 246 11.68 -3.06 -14.64
CA GLY A 246 10.88 -4.13 -15.24
C GLY A 246 10.14 -4.92 -14.16
N ASP A 247 10.38 -6.23 -14.08
CA ASP A 247 9.72 -7.09 -13.09
C ASP A 247 10.50 -7.15 -11.77
N TYR A 248 9.85 -7.56 -10.68
CA TYR A 248 10.51 -7.81 -9.39
C TYR A 248 11.31 -6.59 -8.91
N CYS A 249 10.60 -5.47 -8.71
CA CYS A 249 11.23 -4.21 -8.29
C CYS A 249 10.76 -3.82 -6.89
N GLY A 250 11.71 -3.55 -6.00
CA GLY A 250 11.48 -3.07 -4.64
C GLY A 250 12.38 -1.87 -4.34
N GLY A 251 11.93 -0.93 -3.52
CA GLY A 251 12.78 0.19 -3.09
C GLY A 251 14.07 -0.30 -2.43
N MET A 252 13.97 -1.41 -1.70
CA MET A 252 15.10 -2.04 -1.02
C MET A 252 15.62 -3.28 -1.73
N ILE A 253 14.75 -4.22 -2.11
CA ILE A 253 15.17 -5.50 -2.70
C ILE A 253 14.29 -5.86 -3.89
N GLY A 254 14.88 -6.21 -5.03
CA GLY A 254 14.11 -6.75 -6.15
C GLY A 254 13.47 -8.10 -5.82
N ARG A 255 14.31 -9.09 -5.48
CA ARG A 255 13.88 -10.43 -5.02
C ARG A 255 14.64 -10.88 -3.78
N ALA A 256 13.90 -11.20 -2.71
CA ALA A 256 14.46 -11.59 -1.43
C ALA A 256 14.24 -13.09 -1.19
N TYR A 257 15.32 -13.86 -1.08
CA TYR A 257 15.26 -15.26 -0.61
C TYR A 257 15.55 -15.39 0.89
N GLY A 258 16.26 -14.43 1.48
CA GLY A 258 16.55 -14.36 2.92
C GLY A 258 15.70 -13.31 3.65
N GLU A 259 15.72 -13.36 4.98
CA GLU A 259 14.84 -12.57 5.86
C GLU A 259 14.93 -11.05 5.63
N VAL A 260 13.79 -10.37 5.71
CA VAL A 260 13.72 -8.90 5.65
C VAL A 260 12.93 -8.40 6.85
N TRP A 261 13.59 -7.63 7.73
CA TRP A 261 13.01 -7.25 9.02
C TRP A 261 13.22 -5.78 9.36
N ASN A 262 12.15 -5.08 9.79
CA ASN A 262 12.20 -3.69 10.26
C ASN A 262 12.84 -2.74 9.23
N CYS A 263 12.33 -2.83 8.00
CA CYS A 263 12.82 -2.09 6.84
C CYS A 263 11.80 -1.04 6.41
N ARG A 264 12.27 0.14 5.97
CA ARG A 264 11.39 1.26 5.60
C ARG A 264 11.70 1.78 4.21
N ALA A 265 10.68 2.13 3.45
CA ALA A 265 10.80 2.64 2.10
C ALA A 265 10.02 3.96 1.92
N SER A 266 10.64 4.96 1.28
CA SER A 266 9.97 6.17 0.79
C SER A 266 10.63 6.69 -0.49
N GLY A 267 9.84 7.18 -1.44
CA GLY A 267 10.32 7.55 -2.77
C GLY A 267 9.23 7.41 -3.83
N ASP A 268 9.66 7.21 -5.07
CA ASP A 268 8.81 7.02 -6.24
C ASP A 268 9.25 5.74 -6.98
N MET A 269 8.34 4.77 -7.06
CA MET A 269 8.51 3.50 -7.74
C MET A 269 7.56 3.42 -8.94
N ALA A 270 8.10 3.16 -10.14
CA ALA A 270 7.31 2.76 -11.29
C ALA A 270 7.97 1.56 -12.00
N ALA A 271 7.31 0.42 -12.03
CA ALA A 271 7.85 -0.81 -12.61
C ALA A 271 6.74 -1.62 -13.32
N ALA A 272 7.07 -2.79 -13.88
CA ALA A 272 6.12 -3.59 -14.64
C ALA A 272 5.33 -4.56 -13.75
N ASN A 273 5.94 -5.66 -13.32
CA ASN A 273 5.25 -6.71 -12.56
C ASN A 273 5.94 -7.03 -11.23
N MET A 274 5.20 -7.50 -10.24
CA MET A 274 5.72 -7.83 -8.90
C MET A 274 6.49 -6.67 -8.30
N VAL A 275 5.77 -5.58 -8.07
CA VAL A 275 6.31 -4.28 -7.65
C VAL A 275 5.95 -4.02 -6.18
N GLY A 276 6.96 -3.76 -5.36
CA GLY A 276 6.79 -3.38 -3.96
C GLY A 276 7.47 -2.07 -3.63
N GLY A 277 6.98 -1.34 -2.63
CA GLY A 277 7.73 -0.21 -2.07
C GLY A 277 9.01 -0.68 -1.36
N VAL A 278 8.98 -1.84 -0.68
CA VAL A 278 10.14 -2.43 0.01
C VAL A 278 10.76 -3.54 -0.82
N VAL A 279 9.98 -4.57 -1.17
CA VAL A 279 10.47 -5.78 -1.86
C VAL A 279 9.62 -6.11 -3.08
N GLY A 280 10.21 -6.39 -4.25
CA GLY A 280 9.44 -6.83 -5.41
C GLY A 280 8.77 -8.20 -5.18
N CYS A 281 9.58 -9.21 -4.88
CA CYS A 281 9.11 -10.56 -4.50
C CYS A 281 9.87 -11.08 -3.27
N ALA A 282 9.12 -11.56 -2.28
CA ALA A 282 9.65 -12.21 -1.09
C ALA A 282 9.35 -13.71 -1.10
N GLU A 283 10.41 -14.51 -1.16
CA GLU A 283 10.37 -15.98 -1.03
C GLU A 283 10.44 -16.42 0.45
N THR A 284 10.46 -15.44 1.35
CA THR A 284 10.65 -15.56 2.80
C THR A 284 9.60 -14.72 3.54
N ILE A 285 9.71 -14.67 4.87
CA ILE A 285 8.90 -13.80 5.72
C ILE A 285 9.40 -12.36 5.62
N LEU A 286 8.47 -11.42 5.39
CA LEU A 286 8.67 -9.98 5.56
C LEU A 286 8.10 -9.57 6.92
N ALA A 287 8.88 -8.92 7.78
CA ALA A 287 8.41 -8.59 9.11
C ALA A 287 8.71 -7.14 9.52
N GLY A 288 7.72 -6.45 10.10
CA GLY A 288 7.89 -5.08 10.59
C GLY A 288 8.26 -4.07 9.50
N CYS A 289 7.96 -4.36 8.23
CA CYS A 289 8.35 -3.52 7.10
C CYS A 289 7.29 -2.45 6.83
N SER A 290 7.72 -1.25 6.42
CA SER A 290 6.80 -0.15 6.13
C SER A 290 7.12 0.60 4.84
N ASN A 291 6.07 1.04 4.16
CA ASN A 291 6.17 1.86 2.96
C ASN A 291 5.41 3.19 3.08
N ALA A 292 6.06 4.25 2.61
CA ALA A 292 5.49 5.57 2.35
C ALA A 292 5.78 6.05 0.92
N ALA A 293 6.38 5.22 0.07
CA ALA A 293 6.63 5.55 -1.33
C ALA A 293 5.35 5.51 -2.17
N VAL A 294 5.31 6.32 -3.22
CA VAL A 294 4.33 6.15 -4.30
C VAL A 294 4.74 4.92 -5.10
N VAL A 295 3.83 3.95 -5.24
CA VAL A 295 4.09 2.69 -5.96
C VAL A 295 3.15 2.56 -7.15
N ALA A 296 3.74 2.47 -8.35
CA ALA A 296 3.03 2.25 -9.59
C ALA A 296 3.54 1.00 -10.31
N GLY A 297 2.63 0.19 -10.84
CA GLY A 297 2.99 -0.91 -11.74
C GLY A 297 1.83 -1.46 -12.55
N ALA A 298 2.01 -2.61 -13.19
CA ALA A 298 0.98 -3.27 -13.99
C ALA A 298 0.31 -4.43 -13.24
N ASN A 299 1.07 -5.46 -12.84
CA ASN A 299 0.51 -6.67 -12.22
C ASN A 299 1.23 -7.05 -10.93
N GLY A 300 0.49 -7.44 -9.88
CA GLY A 300 1.06 -7.83 -8.60
C GLY A 300 1.80 -6.66 -7.96
N VAL A 301 1.05 -5.62 -7.60
CA VAL A 301 1.63 -4.37 -7.11
C VAL A 301 1.16 -4.16 -5.68
N GLY A 302 2.12 -4.08 -4.75
CA GLY A 302 1.84 -3.87 -3.34
C GLY A 302 2.59 -2.67 -2.78
N GLY A 303 2.02 -2.01 -1.77
CA GLY A 303 2.73 -0.93 -1.07
C GLY A 303 4.01 -1.41 -0.41
N VAL A 304 4.01 -2.59 0.23
CA VAL A 304 5.21 -3.19 0.82
C VAL A 304 5.85 -4.18 -0.14
N ALA A 305 5.08 -5.11 -0.70
CA ALA A 305 5.59 -6.14 -1.59
C ALA A 305 4.70 -6.47 -2.79
N GLY A 306 5.30 -6.71 -3.95
CA GLY A 306 4.53 -7.15 -5.13
C GLY A 306 3.97 -8.56 -4.95
N GLN A 307 4.81 -9.49 -4.50
CA GLN A 307 4.42 -10.86 -4.15
C GLN A 307 5.11 -11.33 -2.87
N VAL A 308 4.38 -12.13 -2.09
CA VAL A 308 4.89 -12.77 -0.88
C VAL A 308 4.54 -14.26 -0.91
N ARG A 309 5.56 -15.12 -0.78
CA ARG A 309 5.43 -16.58 -0.68
C ARG A 309 5.72 -17.13 0.71
N GLY A 310 6.59 -16.47 1.48
CA GLY A 310 6.92 -16.90 2.85
C GLY A 310 6.05 -16.31 3.95
N GLY A 311 5.28 -15.25 3.65
CA GLY A 311 4.38 -14.56 4.58
C GLY A 311 4.79 -13.11 4.87
N ALA A 312 3.88 -12.33 5.42
CA ALA A 312 4.17 -10.97 5.88
C ALA A 312 3.53 -10.69 7.25
N GLU A 313 4.32 -10.16 8.17
CA GLU A 313 3.91 -9.90 9.54
C GLU A 313 4.18 -8.45 9.94
N ASP A 314 3.22 -7.81 10.60
CA ASP A 314 3.39 -6.46 11.16
C ASP A 314 3.85 -5.41 10.12
N CYS A 315 3.43 -5.59 8.86
CA CYS A 315 3.80 -4.73 7.76
C CYS A 315 2.76 -3.62 7.54
N SER A 316 3.21 -2.43 7.12
CA SER A 316 2.31 -1.29 6.93
C SER A 316 2.58 -0.49 5.67
N ASN A 317 1.51 0.06 5.10
CA ASN A 317 1.60 0.98 3.98
C ASN A 317 0.81 2.27 4.23
N SER A 318 1.43 3.39 3.87
CA SER A 318 0.83 4.73 3.86
C SER A 318 0.99 5.43 2.51
N GLY A 319 1.82 4.89 1.61
CA GLY A 319 2.03 5.42 0.28
C GLY A 319 0.90 5.02 -0.67
N PRO A 320 0.54 5.86 -1.66
CA PRO A 320 -0.47 5.49 -2.65
C PRO A 320 0.04 4.37 -3.57
N VAL A 321 -0.85 3.44 -3.91
CA VAL A 321 -0.58 2.29 -4.76
C VAL A 321 -1.49 2.35 -5.99
N THR A 322 -0.90 2.30 -7.19
CA THR A 322 -1.61 2.36 -8.47
C THR A 322 -1.16 1.23 -9.40
N GLY A 323 -2.08 0.66 -10.16
CA GLY A 323 -1.73 -0.34 -11.15
C GLY A 323 -2.92 -0.92 -11.90
N ALA A 324 -2.75 -2.09 -12.53
CA ALA A 324 -3.83 -2.77 -13.23
C ALA A 324 -4.36 -3.95 -12.41
N ASN A 325 -3.61 -5.05 -12.31
CA ASN A 325 -4.09 -6.30 -11.71
C ASN A 325 -3.39 -6.63 -10.38
N ASP A 326 -4.11 -7.31 -9.49
CA ASP A 326 -3.61 -7.77 -8.18
C ASP A 326 -2.95 -6.63 -7.40
N LEU A 327 -3.75 -5.59 -7.13
CA LEU A 327 -3.31 -4.37 -6.48
C LEU A 327 -3.63 -4.43 -4.98
N GLY A 328 -2.59 -4.51 -4.14
CA GLY A 328 -2.74 -4.55 -2.69
C GLY A 328 -2.17 -3.33 -2.01
N GLY A 329 -2.82 -2.81 -0.97
CA GLY A 329 -2.21 -1.76 -0.16
C GLY A 329 -0.92 -2.22 0.52
N VAL A 330 -0.82 -3.50 0.92
CA VAL A 330 0.40 -4.08 1.50
C VAL A 330 1.08 -5.04 0.53
N VAL A 331 0.35 -6.05 0.05
CA VAL A 331 0.88 -7.12 -0.81
C VAL A 331 0.06 -7.23 -2.10
N GLY A 332 0.68 -7.17 -3.27
CA GLY A 332 -0.06 -7.39 -4.53
C GLY A 332 -0.67 -8.79 -4.60
N TYR A 333 0.18 -9.82 -4.52
CA TYR A 333 -0.23 -11.22 -4.54
C TYR A 333 0.33 -12.04 -3.37
N ALA A 334 -0.56 -12.52 -2.51
CA ALA A 334 -0.23 -13.33 -1.33
C ALA A 334 -0.36 -14.83 -1.61
N LEU A 335 0.76 -15.53 -1.48
CA LEU A 335 0.87 -17.00 -1.51
C LEU A 335 1.32 -17.57 -0.15
N GLY A 336 1.63 -16.70 0.80
CA GLY A 336 1.87 -17.02 2.20
C GLY A 336 1.05 -16.08 3.09
N ASP A 337 0.92 -16.44 4.37
CA ASP A 337 0.00 -15.78 5.30
C ASP A 337 0.36 -14.32 5.54
N LEU A 338 -0.66 -13.46 5.61
CA LEU A 338 -0.55 -12.06 6.01
C LEU A 338 -1.12 -11.88 7.41
N HIS A 339 -0.31 -11.37 8.34
CA HIS A 339 -0.68 -11.25 9.74
C HIS A 339 -0.41 -9.84 10.27
N ARG A 340 -1.40 -9.21 10.93
CA ARG A 340 -1.27 -7.86 11.53
C ARG A 340 -0.76 -6.79 10.54
N CYS A 341 -1.13 -6.92 9.27
CA CYS A 341 -0.75 -5.97 8.24
C CYS A 341 -1.76 -4.83 8.14
N SER A 342 -1.31 -3.61 7.84
CA SER A 342 -2.19 -2.43 7.78
C SER A 342 -1.95 -1.54 6.57
N ASN A 343 -3.03 -0.98 6.04
CA ASN A 343 -2.97 0.01 4.97
C ASN A 343 -3.74 1.29 5.32
N SER A 344 -3.14 2.42 5.00
CA SER A 344 -3.73 3.76 5.05
C SER A 344 -3.55 4.54 3.74
N GLY A 345 -2.74 4.03 2.81
CA GLY A 345 -2.57 4.61 1.49
C GLY A 345 -3.74 4.26 0.57
N THR A 346 -4.05 5.14 -0.39
CA THR A 346 -5.06 4.87 -1.42
C THR A 346 -4.60 3.73 -2.33
N VAL A 347 -5.51 2.81 -2.67
CA VAL A 347 -5.30 1.72 -3.63
C VAL A 347 -6.23 1.97 -4.82
N ALA A 348 -5.67 2.29 -5.99
CA ALA A 348 -6.45 2.62 -7.18
C ALA A 348 -5.99 1.83 -8.40
N ALA A 349 -6.77 0.81 -8.77
CA ALA A 349 -6.58 0.10 -10.04
C ALA A 349 -7.21 0.90 -11.19
N ILE A 350 -6.49 1.00 -12.30
CA ILE A 350 -6.87 1.81 -13.46
C ILE A 350 -7.56 0.96 -14.52
N ASP A 351 -6.97 -0.20 -14.86
CA ASP A 351 -7.38 -1.02 -16.01
C ASP A 351 -7.46 -2.53 -15.72
N GLY A 352 -7.34 -2.96 -14.47
CA GLY A 352 -7.27 -4.39 -14.16
C GLY A 352 -8.25 -4.89 -13.11
N GLU A 353 -8.20 -6.19 -12.88
CA GLU A 353 -9.32 -6.93 -12.33
C GLU A 353 -9.47 -6.74 -10.83
N ARG A 354 -8.39 -6.76 -10.05
CA ARG A 354 -8.48 -6.97 -8.59
C ARG A 354 -7.73 -5.92 -7.79
N ALA A 355 -8.44 -5.28 -6.88
CA ALA A 355 -7.89 -4.36 -5.89
C ALA A 355 -8.31 -4.76 -4.48
N GLY A 356 -7.36 -4.75 -3.54
CA GLY A 356 -7.65 -4.92 -2.13
C GLY A 356 -6.85 -3.99 -1.23
N GLY A 357 -7.45 -3.56 -0.12
CA GLY A 357 -6.79 -2.64 0.81
C GLY A 357 -5.54 -3.23 1.47
N VAL A 358 -5.47 -4.55 1.66
CA VAL A 358 -4.28 -5.25 2.19
C VAL A 358 -3.65 -6.10 1.10
N ALA A 359 -4.43 -6.96 0.45
CA ALA A 359 -3.97 -7.86 -0.60
C ALA A 359 -4.75 -7.69 -1.91
N GLY A 360 -4.09 -7.65 -3.06
CA GLY A 360 -4.81 -7.70 -4.34
C GLY A 360 -5.50 -9.06 -4.52
N SER A 361 -4.71 -10.12 -4.46
CA SER A 361 -5.18 -11.51 -4.44
C SER A 361 -4.49 -12.32 -3.34
N CYS A 362 -5.18 -13.36 -2.87
CA CYS A 362 -4.67 -14.35 -1.92
C CYS A 362 -5.01 -15.75 -2.42
N SER A 363 -4.07 -16.70 -2.41
CA SER A 363 -4.28 -18.06 -2.91
C SER A 363 -3.68 -19.10 -1.97
N GLY A 364 -4.52 -19.96 -1.40
CA GLY A 364 -4.09 -21.00 -0.44
C GLY A 364 -3.42 -20.45 0.83
N ALA A 365 -3.68 -19.18 1.17
CA ALA A 365 -3.08 -18.48 2.31
C ALA A 365 -4.15 -17.76 3.13
N SER A 366 -3.77 -17.29 4.32
CA SER A 366 -4.67 -16.60 5.24
C SER A 366 -4.32 -15.12 5.36
N ILE A 367 -5.35 -14.27 5.48
CA ILE A 367 -5.22 -12.86 5.85
C ILE A 367 -5.86 -12.69 7.21
N VAL A 368 -5.04 -12.39 8.22
CA VAL A 368 -5.43 -12.50 9.63
C VAL A 368 -5.06 -11.22 10.38
N GLU A 369 -6.00 -10.68 11.15
CA GLU A 369 -5.79 -9.48 11.98
C GLU A 369 -5.32 -8.26 11.17
N CYS A 370 -5.69 -8.18 9.89
CA CYS A 370 -5.26 -7.08 9.02
C CYS A 370 -6.29 -5.95 8.98
N ALA A 371 -5.82 -4.74 8.71
CA ALA A 371 -6.67 -3.55 8.71
C ALA A 371 -6.46 -2.67 7.47
N ASN A 372 -7.54 -2.08 6.98
CA ASN A 372 -7.50 -1.06 5.94
C ASN A 372 -8.27 0.20 6.35
N SER A 373 -7.66 1.35 6.10
CA SER A 373 -8.26 2.67 6.25
C SER A 373 -8.11 3.56 5.01
N GLY A 374 -7.31 3.11 4.03
CA GLY A 374 -7.17 3.79 2.75
C GLY A 374 -8.31 3.43 1.80
N ASP A 375 -8.70 4.38 0.96
CA ASP A 375 -9.74 4.13 -0.05
C ASP A 375 -9.24 3.13 -1.11
N VAL A 376 -10.12 2.22 -1.51
CA VAL A 376 -9.87 1.17 -2.51
C VAL A 376 -10.81 1.35 -3.68
N SER A 377 -10.26 1.43 -4.88
CA SER A 377 -11.01 1.49 -6.13
C SER A 377 -10.49 0.44 -7.11
N GLY A 378 -11.37 -0.45 -7.55
CA GLY A 378 -11.11 -1.44 -8.60
C GLY A 378 -12.14 -1.33 -9.71
N PRO A 379 -11.76 -1.35 -11.00
CA PRO A 379 -12.73 -1.24 -12.08
C PRO A 379 -13.57 -2.50 -12.26
N VAL A 380 -13.14 -3.64 -11.69
CA VAL A 380 -13.92 -4.90 -11.67
C VAL A 380 -14.12 -5.36 -10.21
N ASP A 381 -13.12 -5.97 -9.59
CA ASP A 381 -13.17 -6.52 -8.23
C ASP A 381 -12.48 -5.57 -7.24
N ALA A 382 -13.20 -5.17 -6.19
CA ALA A 382 -12.65 -4.33 -5.14
C ALA A 382 -13.07 -4.80 -3.73
N GLY A 383 -12.08 -5.13 -2.90
CA GLY A 383 -12.30 -5.51 -1.51
C GLY A 383 -11.60 -4.58 -0.53
N GLY A 384 -12.23 -4.26 0.60
CA GLY A 384 -11.58 -3.43 1.62
C GLY A 384 -10.32 -4.08 2.22
N ILE A 385 -10.24 -5.41 2.26
CA ILE A 385 -9.07 -6.18 2.70
C ILE A 385 -8.43 -6.92 1.53
N VAL A 386 -9.22 -7.69 0.77
CA VAL A 386 -8.71 -8.51 -0.34
C VAL A 386 -9.58 -8.39 -1.59
N GLY A 387 -8.97 -8.21 -2.76
CA GLY A 387 -9.72 -8.26 -4.02
C GLY A 387 -10.32 -9.65 -4.23
N TYR A 388 -9.48 -10.68 -4.30
CA TYR A 388 -9.92 -12.07 -4.47
C TYR A 388 -9.21 -13.03 -3.51
N ALA A 389 -9.97 -13.80 -2.73
CA ALA A 389 -9.49 -14.93 -1.93
C ALA A 389 -9.75 -16.29 -2.64
N TYR A 390 -8.70 -16.93 -3.18
CA TYR A 390 -8.72 -18.19 -3.95
C TYR A 390 -8.42 -19.43 -3.10
N ASP A 391 -8.74 -20.62 -3.63
CA ASP A 391 -8.18 -21.90 -3.20
C ASP A 391 -8.23 -22.16 -1.69
N GLY A 392 -9.40 -21.98 -1.07
CA GLY A 392 -9.53 -22.19 0.37
C GLY A 392 -8.91 -21.11 1.26
N SER A 393 -8.58 -19.94 0.70
CA SER A 393 -8.04 -18.82 1.47
C SER A 393 -9.00 -18.37 2.57
N MET A 394 -8.43 -17.99 3.72
CA MET A 394 -9.19 -17.54 4.88
C MET A 394 -8.93 -16.06 5.15
N VAL A 395 -9.99 -15.27 5.25
CA VAL A 395 -9.93 -13.88 5.73
C VAL A 395 -10.54 -13.85 7.12
N ASP A 396 -9.71 -13.64 8.14
CA ASP A 396 -10.13 -13.77 9.54
C ASP A 396 -9.73 -12.53 10.35
N ARG A 397 -10.64 -12.06 11.20
CA ARG A 397 -10.34 -10.99 12.18
C ARG A 397 -9.84 -9.68 11.53
N CYS A 398 -10.28 -9.41 10.31
CA CYS A 398 -9.86 -8.23 9.55
C CYS A 398 -10.88 -7.07 9.63
N MET A 399 -10.39 -5.84 9.48
CA MET A 399 -11.22 -4.62 9.58
C MET A 399 -11.00 -3.65 8.42
N ASN A 400 -12.08 -3.18 7.80
CA ASN A 400 -12.04 -2.11 6.82
C ASN A 400 -12.79 -0.86 7.29
N ASN A 401 -12.14 0.30 7.16
CA ASN A 401 -12.74 1.63 7.35
C ASN A 401 -12.64 2.52 6.09
N GLY A 402 -11.84 2.11 5.10
CA GLY A 402 -11.71 2.85 3.83
C GLY A 402 -12.92 2.65 2.93
N ARG A 403 -13.23 3.65 2.09
CA ARG A 403 -14.29 3.47 1.08
C ARG A 403 -13.84 2.44 0.04
N VAL A 404 -14.76 1.59 -0.41
CA VAL A 404 -14.50 0.58 -1.45
C VAL A 404 -15.43 0.81 -2.62
N SER A 405 -14.89 0.86 -3.85
CA SER A 405 -15.67 1.05 -5.07
C SER A 405 -15.25 0.08 -6.19
N GLY A 406 -16.22 -0.57 -6.82
CA GLY A 406 -15.99 -1.49 -7.96
C GLY A 406 -17.28 -2.12 -8.48
N VAL A 407 -17.18 -3.03 -9.46
CA VAL A 407 -18.33 -3.75 -10.06
C VAL A 407 -18.76 -4.92 -9.19
N TRP A 408 -17.80 -5.74 -8.77
CA TRP A 408 -17.93 -6.75 -7.74
C TRP A 408 -17.19 -6.20 -6.52
N VAL A 409 -17.94 -5.81 -5.50
CA VAL A 409 -17.38 -4.99 -4.43
C VAL A 409 -17.81 -5.50 -3.06
N GLY A 410 -16.82 -5.69 -2.19
CA GLY A 410 -17.07 -6.08 -0.80
C GLY A 410 -16.33 -5.20 0.18
N GLY A 411 -16.95 -4.88 1.31
CA GLY A 411 -16.28 -4.13 2.37
C GLY A 411 -15.06 -4.87 2.94
N ILE A 412 -15.01 -6.20 2.84
CA ILE A 412 -13.86 -7.02 3.24
C ILE A 412 -13.24 -7.73 2.03
N ALA A 413 -14.01 -8.52 1.29
CA ALA A 413 -13.55 -9.27 0.14
C ALA A 413 -14.42 -8.99 -1.08
N ALA A 414 -13.84 -8.73 -2.26
CA ALA A 414 -14.68 -8.63 -3.46
C ALA A 414 -15.25 -10.01 -3.80
N MET A 415 -14.38 -11.02 -3.84
CA MET A 415 -14.73 -12.41 -4.10
C MET A 415 -14.08 -13.36 -3.09
N SER A 416 -14.84 -14.39 -2.68
CA SER A 416 -14.36 -15.52 -1.89
C SER A 416 -14.67 -16.84 -2.58
N GLY A 417 -13.63 -17.62 -2.90
CA GLY A 417 -13.75 -18.90 -3.61
C GLY A 417 -14.20 -20.07 -2.74
N THR A 418 -14.51 -21.19 -3.40
CA THR A 418 -14.96 -22.44 -2.75
C THR A 418 -13.94 -22.94 -1.72
N GLY A 419 -14.45 -23.38 -0.58
CA GLY A 419 -13.63 -23.87 0.55
C GLY A 419 -12.90 -22.76 1.32
N GLY A 420 -13.01 -21.50 0.88
CA GLY A 420 -12.52 -20.34 1.62
C GLY A 420 -13.56 -19.85 2.64
N ALA A 421 -13.11 -18.97 3.53
CA ALA A 421 -13.99 -18.38 4.55
C ALA A 421 -13.65 -16.91 4.82
N VAL A 422 -14.68 -16.07 4.95
CA VAL A 422 -14.57 -14.70 5.47
C VAL A 422 -15.27 -14.65 6.83
N ARG A 423 -14.48 -14.52 7.89
CA ARG A 423 -15.02 -14.64 9.25
C ARG A 423 -14.46 -13.66 10.26
N ASN A 424 -15.25 -13.36 11.29
CA ASN A 424 -14.86 -12.44 12.37
C ASN A 424 -14.43 -11.05 11.85
N CYS A 425 -14.98 -10.61 10.73
CA CYS A 425 -14.55 -9.38 10.05
C CYS A 425 -15.51 -8.21 10.28
N VAL A 426 -14.99 -7.00 10.22
CA VAL A 426 -15.76 -5.77 10.44
C VAL A 426 -15.56 -4.79 9.30
N ASN A 427 -16.63 -4.39 8.63
CA ASN A 427 -16.61 -3.29 7.67
C ASN A 427 -17.34 -2.06 8.22
N CYS A 428 -16.66 -0.92 8.22
CA CYS A 428 -17.20 0.40 8.50
C CYS A 428 -17.14 1.32 7.27
N GLY A 429 -16.38 0.92 6.23
CA GLY A 429 -16.21 1.69 5.01
C GLY A 429 -17.44 1.64 4.10
N ALA A 430 -17.75 2.74 3.44
CA ALA A 430 -18.81 2.76 2.43
C ALA A 430 -18.44 1.89 1.23
N VAL A 431 -19.41 1.10 0.74
CA VAL A 431 -19.29 0.21 -0.40
C VAL A 431 -20.19 0.74 -1.52
N SER A 432 -19.63 0.98 -2.71
CA SER A 432 -20.40 1.52 -3.83
C SER A 432 -20.06 0.89 -5.17
N ILE A 433 -21.08 0.58 -5.97
CA ILE A 433 -20.91 0.34 -7.40
C ILE A 433 -20.97 1.70 -8.14
N PRO A 434 -20.05 2.00 -9.08
CA PRO A 434 -20.09 3.22 -9.87
C PRO A 434 -21.40 3.42 -10.63
N GLU A 435 -21.80 4.69 -10.84
CA GLU A 435 -23.12 5.04 -11.40
C GLU A 435 -23.33 4.58 -12.86
N ASP A 436 -22.24 4.39 -13.60
CA ASP A 436 -22.22 3.99 -15.01
C ASP A 436 -22.25 2.46 -15.22
N VAL A 437 -22.26 1.68 -14.15
CA VAL A 437 -22.28 0.21 -14.18
C VAL A 437 -23.72 -0.30 -14.08
N ILE A 438 -24.17 -1.07 -15.07
CA ILE A 438 -25.55 -1.58 -15.12
C ILE A 438 -25.73 -2.86 -14.29
N ALA A 439 -24.74 -3.75 -14.30
CA ALA A 439 -24.74 -5.05 -13.64
C ALA A 439 -23.50 -5.19 -12.75
N GLY A 440 -23.67 -5.75 -11.56
CA GLY A 440 -22.60 -5.92 -10.57
C GLY A 440 -23.14 -6.40 -9.23
N SER A 441 -22.27 -6.56 -8.25
CA SER A 441 -22.64 -7.04 -6.92
C SER A 441 -21.92 -6.27 -5.84
N ALA A 442 -22.65 -5.82 -4.82
CA ALA A 442 -22.09 -5.13 -3.68
C ALA A 442 -22.54 -5.76 -2.36
N GLY A 443 -21.58 -6.13 -1.53
CA GLY A 443 -21.82 -6.59 -0.17
C GLY A 443 -21.09 -5.76 0.86
N GLY A 444 -21.72 -5.50 2.00
CA GLY A 444 -21.05 -4.86 3.13
C GLY A 444 -19.83 -5.65 3.64
N ILE A 445 -19.81 -6.98 3.47
CA ILE A 445 -18.70 -7.87 3.80
C ILE A 445 -18.09 -8.46 2.53
N VAL A 446 -18.89 -9.20 1.75
CA VAL A 446 -18.40 -9.88 0.54
C VAL A 446 -19.24 -9.52 -0.68
N GLY A 447 -18.61 -9.15 -1.80
CA GLY A 447 -19.33 -8.88 -3.05
C GLY A 447 -19.98 -10.15 -3.61
N ASP A 448 -19.18 -11.21 -3.74
CA ASP A 448 -19.58 -12.53 -4.26
C ASP A 448 -18.87 -13.66 -3.49
N THR A 449 -19.59 -14.73 -3.14
CA THR A 449 -19.02 -15.82 -2.36
C THR A 449 -19.53 -17.21 -2.76
N TYR A 450 -18.58 -18.13 -2.87
CA TYR A 450 -18.76 -19.59 -2.90
C TYR A 450 -18.27 -20.25 -1.60
N GLY A 451 -17.80 -19.43 -0.65
CA GLY A 451 -17.26 -19.85 0.62
C GLY A 451 -18.10 -19.39 1.80
N ASP A 452 -17.64 -19.77 2.99
CA ASP A 452 -18.33 -19.48 4.24
C ASP A 452 -18.20 -17.99 4.63
N VAL A 453 -19.30 -17.39 5.09
CA VAL A 453 -19.28 -16.02 5.65
C VAL A 453 -19.85 -16.06 7.06
N MET A 454 -19.03 -15.73 8.05
CA MET A 454 -19.39 -16.04 9.45
C MET A 454 -18.99 -14.97 10.44
N ASN A 455 -19.90 -14.60 11.34
CA ASN A 455 -19.58 -13.72 12.46
C ASN A 455 -19.00 -12.37 12.02
N CYS A 456 -19.61 -11.78 10.98
CA CYS A 456 -19.16 -10.54 10.38
C CYS A 456 -20.14 -9.40 10.67
N GLU A 457 -19.59 -8.18 10.77
CA GLU A 457 -20.34 -6.95 11.05
C GLU A 457 -20.13 -5.95 9.92
N ASN A 458 -21.23 -5.45 9.35
CA ASN A 458 -21.19 -4.30 8.44
C ASN A 458 -21.91 -3.10 9.06
N SER A 459 -21.23 -1.95 9.13
CA SER A 459 -21.84 -0.65 9.42
C SER A 459 -21.71 0.36 8.27
N GLY A 460 -20.90 0.03 7.26
CA GLY A 460 -20.76 0.82 6.04
C GLY A 460 -22.03 0.80 5.19
N SER A 461 -22.36 1.93 4.55
CA SER A 461 -23.46 1.98 3.58
C SER A 461 -23.10 1.19 2.32
N VAL A 462 -24.07 0.48 1.75
CA VAL A 462 -23.95 -0.24 0.48
C VAL A 462 -24.83 0.44 -0.56
N SER A 463 -24.27 0.79 -1.72
CA SER A 463 -25.00 1.57 -2.73
C SER A 463 -24.68 1.19 -4.18
N GLY A 464 -25.65 1.43 -5.07
CA GLY A 464 -25.52 1.27 -6.52
C GLY A 464 -26.76 1.82 -7.25
N SER A 465 -26.70 2.01 -8.56
CA SER A 465 -27.77 2.63 -9.35
C SER A 465 -28.18 1.86 -10.62
N GLY A 466 -27.61 0.66 -10.81
CA GLY A 466 -27.92 -0.20 -11.95
C GLY A 466 -29.06 -1.18 -11.63
N ASP A 467 -29.92 -1.41 -12.62
CA ASP A 467 -31.12 -2.25 -12.46
C ASP A 467 -30.81 -3.76 -12.40
N GLU A 468 -29.61 -4.17 -12.84
CA GLU A 468 -29.13 -5.57 -12.81
C GLU A 468 -28.11 -5.80 -11.69
N GLN A 469 -28.09 -4.95 -10.67
CA GLN A 469 -27.16 -5.06 -9.55
C GLN A 469 -27.74 -5.87 -8.37
N ASN A 470 -26.89 -6.63 -7.69
CA ASN A 470 -27.23 -7.28 -6.42
C ASN A 470 -26.61 -6.49 -5.25
N LEU A 471 -27.44 -5.87 -4.43
CA LEU A 471 -27.00 -5.00 -3.34
C LEU A 471 -27.40 -5.62 -1.99
N GLY A 472 -26.42 -6.16 -1.27
CA GLY A 472 -26.60 -6.80 0.02
C GLY A 472 -25.93 -6.04 1.15
N GLY A 473 -26.64 -5.88 2.27
CA GLY A 473 -26.05 -5.29 3.47
C GLY A 473 -24.86 -6.09 4.03
N LEU A 474 -24.79 -7.40 3.76
CA LEU A 474 -23.67 -8.26 4.13
C LEU A 474 -23.02 -8.90 2.91
N VAL A 475 -23.81 -9.56 2.06
CA VAL A 475 -23.31 -10.28 0.87
C VAL A 475 -24.04 -9.83 -0.37
N GLY A 476 -23.34 -9.42 -1.42
CA GLY A 476 -24.00 -9.03 -2.67
C GLY A 476 -24.66 -10.24 -3.35
N TRP A 477 -23.86 -11.24 -3.69
CA TRP A 477 -24.30 -12.52 -4.25
C TRP A 477 -23.74 -13.68 -3.42
N LEU A 478 -24.65 -14.48 -2.87
CA LEU A 478 -24.35 -15.71 -2.18
C LEU A 478 -24.65 -16.88 -3.11
N GLU A 479 -23.61 -17.51 -3.64
CA GLU A 479 -23.73 -18.64 -4.57
C GLU A 479 -23.76 -19.99 -3.84
N ASP A 480 -22.86 -20.17 -2.87
CA ASP A 480 -22.73 -21.40 -2.07
C ASP A 480 -22.09 -21.10 -0.70
N GLY A 481 -22.09 -22.08 0.20
CA GLY A 481 -21.44 -22.01 1.51
C GLY A 481 -22.39 -21.68 2.66
N ASN A 482 -21.84 -21.71 3.88
CA ASN A 482 -22.56 -21.39 5.11
C ASN A 482 -22.45 -19.90 5.40
N PHE A 483 -23.59 -19.24 5.56
CA PHE A 483 -23.68 -17.83 5.89
C PHE A 483 -24.37 -17.64 7.24
N MET A 484 -23.59 -17.35 8.28
CA MET A 484 -24.06 -17.48 9.65
C MET A 484 -23.62 -16.34 10.58
N ASN A 485 -24.50 -16.00 11.52
CA ASN A 485 -24.19 -15.10 12.64
C ASN A 485 -23.66 -13.71 12.23
N CYS A 486 -24.18 -13.13 11.15
CA CYS A 486 -23.71 -11.86 10.63
C CYS A 486 -24.74 -10.74 10.85
N VAL A 487 -24.27 -9.49 10.99
CA VAL A 487 -25.14 -8.34 11.24
C VAL A 487 -24.83 -7.14 10.36
N ASN A 488 -25.86 -6.58 9.73
CA ASN A 488 -25.78 -5.33 8.99
C ASN A 488 -26.48 -4.17 9.73
N TYR A 489 -25.71 -3.16 10.08
CA TYR A 489 -26.14 -1.85 10.57
C TYR A 489 -26.23 -0.80 9.46
N GLY A 490 -25.54 -1.02 8.34
CA GLY A 490 -25.43 -0.10 7.21
C GLY A 490 -26.73 0.02 6.40
N ALA A 491 -26.93 1.20 5.83
CA ALA A 491 -28.02 1.42 4.86
C ALA A 491 -27.71 0.72 3.53
N VAL A 492 -28.73 0.21 2.85
CA VAL A 492 -28.59 -0.40 1.51
C VAL A 492 -29.51 0.36 0.55
N THR A 493 -28.95 0.98 -0.48
CA THR A 493 -29.69 1.87 -1.40
C THR A 493 -29.37 1.59 -2.87
N GLY A 494 -30.38 1.44 -3.72
CA GLY A 494 -30.20 1.38 -5.16
C GLY A 494 -31.46 1.07 -5.93
N THR A 495 -31.33 0.53 -7.14
CA THR A 495 -32.47 0.18 -8.02
C THR A 495 -32.57 -1.32 -8.36
N GLY A 496 -31.50 -2.10 -8.18
CA GLY A 496 -31.48 -3.54 -8.44
C GLY A 496 -32.08 -4.42 -7.32
N ALA A 497 -31.58 -5.64 -7.19
CA ALA A 497 -31.97 -6.58 -6.15
C ALA A 497 -31.36 -6.18 -4.80
N ILE A 498 -32.19 -5.60 -3.91
CA ILE A 498 -31.74 -5.01 -2.65
C ILE A 498 -32.19 -5.85 -1.46
N GLY A 499 -31.25 -6.25 -0.60
CA GLY A 499 -31.53 -6.89 0.67
C GLY A 499 -30.62 -6.43 1.80
N GLY A 500 -31.16 -6.35 3.01
CA GLY A 500 -30.40 -6.01 4.21
C GLY A 500 -29.42 -7.09 4.65
N VAL A 501 -29.66 -8.35 4.23
CA VAL A 501 -28.75 -9.49 4.44
C VAL A 501 -28.01 -9.77 3.13
N ALA A 502 -28.72 -10.13 2.06
CA ALA A 502 -28.09 -10.36 0.77
C ALA A 502 -28.85 -9.75 -0.41
N GLY A 503 -28.12 -9.34 -1.44
CA GLY A 503 -28.74 -8.90 -2.70
C GLY A 503 -29.41 -10.08 -3.39
N ARG A 504 -28.65 -11.18 -3.56
CA ARG A 504 -29.12 -12.44 -4.15
C ARG A 504 -28.56 -13.65 -3.39
N ALA A 505 -29.40 -14.66 -3.19
CA ALA A 505 -29.00 -15.94 -2.61
C ALA A 505 -29.48 -17.12 -3.48
N GLU A 506 -28.55 -18.02 -3.81
CA GLU A 506 -28.78 -19.22 -4.64
C GLU A 506 -29.02 -20.49 -3.81
N THR A 507 -29.57 -21.51 -4.47
CA THR A 507 -29.82 -22.82 -3.85
C THR A 507 -28.51 -23.49 -3.43
N GLY A 508 -28.43 -23.96 -2.20
CA GLY A 508 -27.26 -24.71 -1.70
C GLY A 508 -26.62 -24.09 -0.46
N SER A 509 -26.78 -22.78 -0.27
CA SER A 509 -26.25 -22.08 0.90
C SER A 509 -27.05 -22.39 2.17
N TRP A 510 -26.40 -22.50 3.32
CA TRP A 510 -27.09 -22.53 4.61
C TRP A 510 -27.07 -21.13 5.21
N ILE A 511 -28.23 -20.48 5.34
CA ILE A 511 -28.31 -19.10 5.85
C ILE A 511 -28.99 -19.13 7.21
N ALA A 512 -28.26 -18.77 8.26
CA ALA A 512 -28.80 -18.81 9.62
C ALA A 512 -28.33 -17.67 10.53
N HIS A 513 -29.22 -17.21 11.41
CA HIS A 513 -28.87 -16.23 12.45
C HIS A 513 -28.25 -14.93 11.88
N CYS A 514 -28.76 -14.47 10.74
CA CYS A 514 -28.32 -13.22 10.12
C CYS A 514 -29.32 -12.10 10.39
N TYR A 515 -28.82 -10.91 10.72
CA TYR A 515 -29.63 -9.80 11.19
C TYR A 515 -29.35 -8.53 10.40
N TRP A 516 -30.38 -7.70 10.19
CA TRP A 516 -30.21 -6.41 9.52
C TRP A 516 -31.05 -5.32 10.17
N LYS A 517 -30.50 -4.11 10.21
CA LYS A 517 -31.21 -2.93 10.69
C LYS A 517 -32.36 -2.62 9.75
N ARG A 518 -33.56 -2.52 10.32
CA ARG A 518 -34.76 -2.10 9.61
C ARG A 518 -35.52 -1.03 10.39
N THR A 519 -35.88 0.04 9.69
CA THR A 519 -36.77 1.07 10.23
C THR A 519 -38.04 1.15 9.38
N VAL A 520 -39.00 1.99 9.77
CA VAL A 520 -40.26 2.19 9.02
C VAL A 520 -40.09 3.10 7.79
N SER A 521 -38.88 3.55 7.48
CA SER A 521 -38.58 4.42 6.35
C SER A 521 -37.23 4.11 5.71
N ALA A 522 -37.08 4.51 4.45
CA ALA A 522 -35.78 4.52 3.77
C ALA A 522 -34.73 5.32 4.57
N PRO A 523 -33.43 4.99 4.46
CA PRO A 523 -32.85 3.94 3.62
C PRO A 523 -32.74 2.56 4.30
N PHE A 524 -33.37 2.37 5.47
CA PHE A 524 -33.25 1.13 6.24
C PHE A 524 -34.46 0.20 6.07
N ASP A 525 -35.51 0.59 5.34
CA ASP A 525 -36.69 -0.27 5.14
C ASP A 525 -36.54 -1.18 3.90
N VAL A 526 -35.65 -2.17 4.00
CA VAL A 526 -35.39 -3.18 2.94
C VAL A 526 -35.73 -4.59 3.42
N PRO A 527 -36.14 -5.51 2.51
CA PRO A 527 -36.30 -6.93 2.86
C PRO A 527 -34.96 -7.55 3.24
N ALA A 528 -34.98 -8.79 3.77
CA ALA A 528 -33.75 -9.54 4.03
C ALA A 528 -32.96 -9.80 2.74
N PHE A 529 -33.68 -10.19 1.68
CA PHE A 529 -33.13 -10.60 0.40
C PHE A 529 -33.76 -9.79 -0.73
N GLY A 530 -32.96 -9.37 -1.70
CA GLY A 530 -33.47 -8.85 -2.97
C GLY A 530 -34.08 -9.98 -3.82
N ILE A 531 -33.28 -11.01 -4.07
CA ILE A 531 -33.67 -12.27 -4.72
C ILE A 531 -33.31 -13.43 -3.81
N ASN A 532 -34.27 -14.33 -3.55
CA ASN A 532 -34.04 -15.53 -2.73
C ASN A 532 -34.50 -16.79 -3.46
N ASN A 533 -33.56 -17.47 -4.11
CA ASN A 533 -33.79 -18.79 -4.70
C ASN A 533 -33.64 -19.93 -3.66
N ASN A 534 -33.27 -19.60 -2.43
CA ASN A 534 -32.88 -20.52 -1.36
C ASN A 534 -33.84 -20.52 -0.15
N ALA A 535 -35.12 -20.20 -0.38
CA ALA A 535 -36.08 -20.01 0.71
C ALA A 535 -36.24 -21.24 1.64
N GLY A 536 -35.88 -22.45 1.20
CA GLY A 536 -35.96 -23.68 1.99
C GLY A 536 -34.81 -23.90 2.99
N MET A 537 -33.72 -23.14 2.90
CA MET A 537 -32.51 -23.29 3.75
C MET A 537 -32.13 -21.98 4.48
N THR A 538 -33.10 -21.06 4.59
CA THR A 538 -32.97 -19.83 5.39
C THR A 538 -33.65 -20.03 6.74
N MET A 539 -32.92 -19.85 7.84
CA MET A 539 -33.43 -20.02 9.18
C MET A 539 -33.10 -18.81 10.06
N GLU A 540 -34.03 -18.42 10.91
CA GLU A 540 -33.79 -17.46 12.00
C GLU A 540 -33.12 -16.14 11.62
N CYS A 541 -33.40 -15.64 10.42
CA CYS A 541 -32.93 -14.33 9.96
C CYS A 541 -33.99 -13.27 10.27
N PHE A 542 -33.66 -12.29 11.12
CA PHE A 542 -34.61 -11.30 11.58
C PHE A 542 -34.07 -9.87 11.47
N SER A 543 -34.95 -8.96 11.07
CA SER A 543 -34.65 -7.53 11.18
C SER A 543 -34.68 -7.07 12.63
N PHE A 544 -33.96 -6.00 12.95
CA PHE A 544 -34.03 -5.31 14.24
C PHE A 544 -34.17 -3.79 14.07
N SER A 545 -34.63 -3.13 15.13
CA SER A 545 -34.92 -1.69 15.15
C SER A 545 -33.82 -0.87 15.85
N ASP A 546 -34.17 0.22 16.54
CA ASP A 546 -33.22 1.10 17.22
C ASP A 546 -32.43 0.37 18.33
N ALA A 547 -31.30 0.97 18.74
CA ALA A 547 -30.43 0.40 19.76
C ALA A 547 -31.18 0.11 21.09
N PRO A 548 -30.91 -1.02 21.76
CA PRO A 548 -29.83 -1.99 21.52
C PRO A 548 -30.10 -3.02 20.41
N GLY A 549 -31.24 -2.95 19.70
CA GLY A 549 -31.62 -3.88 18.65
C GLY A 549 -32.66 -4.90 19.11
N THR A 550 -33.94 -4.52 19.09
CA THR A 550 -35.06 -5.45 19.30
C THR A 550 -35.41 -6.15 17.99
N LEU A 551 -35.40 -7.48 18.01
CA LEU A 551 -35.69 -8.34 16.87
C LEU A 551 -37.18 -8.33 16.53
N SER A 552 -37.46 -8.42 15.23
CA SER A 552 -38.81 -8.49 14.64
C SER A 552 -39.53 -9.82 14.90
N GLY A 553 -38.81 -10.84 15.37
CA GLY A 553 -39.36 -12.13 15.77
C GLY A 553 -38.49 -12.79 16.84
N SER A 554 -39.04 -13.83 17.47
CA SER A 554 -38.30 -14.64 18.45
C SER A 554 -37.34 -15.57 17.74
N VAL A 555 -36.08 -15.58 18.17
CA VAL A 555 -35.04 -16.52 17.76
C VAL A 555 -34.94 -17.64 18.79
N TYR A 556 -34.69 -18.88 18.35
CA TYR A 556 -34.49 -20.03 19.22
C TYR A 556 -33.20 -20.78 18.87
N ILE A 557 -32.11 -20.44 19.55
CA ILE A 557 -30.78 -21.01 19.29
C ILE A 557 -30.31 -21.77 20.53
N SER A 558 -29.98 -23.05 20.37
CA SER A 558 -29.41 -23.91 21.41
C SER A 558 -30.15 -23.84 22.77
N GLY A 559 -31.49 -23.80 22.74
CA GLY A 559 -32.32 -23.72 23.94
C GLY A 559 -32.65 -22.29 24.43
N THR A 560 -32.04 -21.27 23.82
CA THR A 560 -32.25 -19.86 24.18
C THR A 560 -33.32 -19.23 23.29
N ALA A 561 -34.45 -18.83 23.88
CA ALA A 561 -35.49 -18.04 23.21
C ALA A 561 -35.33 -16.54 23.52
N THR A 562 -35.11 -15.69 22.50
CA THR A 562 -34.89 -14.25 22.72
C THR A 562 -35.43 -13.36 21.60
N PHE A 563 -35.68 -12.09 21.96
CA PHE A 563 -35.96 -10.98 21.04
C PHE A 563 -34.83 -9.92 21.04
N ASN A 564 -33.72 -10.18 21.74
CA ASN A 564 -32.60 -9.26 21.88
C ASN A 564 -31.49 -9.65 20.89
N LEU A 565 -31.05 -8.69 20.07
CA LEU A 565 -30.01 -8.92 19.07
C LEU A 565 -28.70 -9.44 19.68
N ALA A 566 -28.26 -8.88 20.81
CA ALA A 566 -27.01 -9.28 21.45
C ALA A 566 -27.08 -10.71 21.98
N GLU A 567 -28.20 -11.11 22.58
CA GLU A 567 -28.42 -12.47 23.06
C GLU A 567 -28.47 -13.47 21.92
N ALA A 568 -29.14 -13.11 20.82
CA ALA A 568 -29.25 -13.95 19.63
C ALA A 568 -27.90 -14.15 18.93
N LEU A 569 -27.11 -13.07 18.77
CA LEU A 569 -25.76 -13.14 18.21
C LEU A 569 -24.81 -14.00 19.08
N LYS A 570 -24.92 -13.88 20.42
CA LYS A 570 -24.13 -14.72 21.34
C LYS A 570 -24.52 -16.18 21.28
N ALA A 571 -25.83 -16.49 21.27
CA ALA A 571 -26.31 -17.86 21.15
C ALA A 571 -25.87 -18.48 19.82
N GLY A 572 -25.96 -17.73 18.71
CA GLY A 572 -25.49 -18.16 17.39
C GLY A 572 -23.99 -18.50 17.35
N MET A 573 -23.17 -17.79 18.13
CA MET A 573 -21.76 -18.14 18.24
C MET A 573 -21.52 -19.49 18.93
N PHE A 574 -22.23 -19.76 20.04
CA PHE A 574 -22.06 -21.02 20.77
C PHE A 574 -22.48 -22.20 19.89
N ASP A 575 -23.60 -22.07 19.18
CA ASP A 575 -24.06 -23.06 18.22
C ASP A 575 -23.02 -23.31 17.12
N GLY A 576 -22.50 -22.25 16.49
CA GLY A 576 -21.47 -22.36 15.45
C GLY A 576 -20.15 -22.97 15.97
N ARG A 577 -19.74 -22.65 17.20
CA ARG A 577 -18.57 -23.26 17.83
C ARG A 577 -18.77 -24.76 18.04
N ASP A 578 -19.90 -25.15 18.61
CA ASP A 578 -20.14 -26.52 19.04
C ASP A 578 -20.49 -27.45 17.87
N THR A 579 -21.12 -26.92 16.81
CA THR A 579 -21.58 -27.70 15.66
C THR A 579 -20.60 -27.72 14.49
N LEU A 580 -19.81 -26.65 14.30
CA LEU A 580 -18.93 -26.48 13.15
C LEU A 580 -17.44 -26.38 13.54
N ASP A 581 -17.12 -26.46 14.84
CA ASP A 581 -15.75 -26.34 15.39
C ASP A 581 -15.05 -25.01 15.00
N ILE A 582 -15.85 -23.94 14.86
CA ILE A 582 -15.32 -22.64 14.43
C ILE A 582 -14.94 -21.79 15.65
N PRO A 583 -13.70 -21.27 15.71
CA PRO A 583 -13.34 -20.29 16.74
C PRO A 583 -13.92 -18.92 16.40
N LEU A 584 -15.05 -18.57 17.03
CA LEU A 584 -15.78 -17.31 16.84
C LEU A 584 -15.52 -16.30 17.97
N ARG A 585 -15.50 -15.01 17.61
CA ARG A 585 -15.34 -13.87 18.55
C ARG A 585 -16.65 -13.42 19.16
N GLY A 586 -16.60 -12.99 20.42
CA GLY A 586 -17.74 -12.53 21.22
C GLY A 586 -18.43 -11.28 20.67
N TRP A 587 -19.68 -11.06 21.07
CA TRP A 587 -20.42 -9.80 20.85
C TRP A 587 -20.58 -9.01 22.15
N THR A 588 -20.55 -7.68 22.07
CA THR A 588 -20.89 -6.81 23.20
C THR A 588 -22.40 -6.89 23.53
N ARG A 589 -22.82 -6.47 24.72
CA ARG A 589 -24.24 -6.55 25.16
C ARG A 589 -25.19 -5.56 24.45
N GLY A 590 -24.66 -4.61 23.68
CA GLY A 590 -25.43 -3.44 23.23
C GLY A 590 -25.86 -2.53 24.40
N SER A 591 -26.39 -1.36 24.08
CA SER A 591 -26.97 -0.41 25.04
C SER A 591 -28.07 0.43 24.39
N ALA A 592 -28.75 1.27 25.17
CA ALA A 592 -29.78 2.18 24.64
C ALA A 592 -29.26 3.14 23.55
N THR A 593 -27.95 3.37 23.47
CA THR A 593 -27.31 4.28 22.51
C THR A 593 -26.32 3.61 21.56
N ALA A 594 -26.10 2.30 21.68
CA ALA A 594 -25.13 1.59 20.86
C ALA A 594 -25.61 0.16 20.56
N TYR A 595 -25.44 -0.28 19.32
CA TYR A 595 -25.70 -1.67 18.94
C TYR A 595 -24.60 -2.62 19.47
N PRO A 596 -24.86 -3.94 19.48
CA PRO A 596 -23.85 -4.95 19.73
C PRO A 596 -22.74 -4.91 18.68
N ALA A 597 -21.54 -4.50 19.07
CA ALA A 597 -20.36 -4.63 18.23
C ALA A 597 -19.66 -5.99 18.45
N LEU A 598 -19.02 -6.48 17.39
CA LEU A 598 -18.09 -7.61 17.48
C LEU A 598 -16.89 -7.21 18.35
N ILE A 599 -16.47 -8.09 19.26
CA ILE A 599 -15.33 -7.83 20.15
C ILE A 599 -14.03 -7.94 19.34
N THR A 600 -13.22 -6.89 19.36
CA THR A 600 -11.99 -6.80 18.54
C THR A 600 -10.72 -7.29 19.24
N ASP A 601 -10.77 -7.53 20.55
CA ASP A 601 -9.59 -7.72 21.39
C ASP A 601 -9.10 -9.18 21.44
N CYS A 602 -7.78 -9.36 21.39
CA CYS A 602 -7.01 -10.62 21.36
C CYS A 602 -7.12 -11.52 22.61
N TRP A 603 -7.82 -11.07 23.65
CA TRP A 603 -7.97 -11.82 24.91
C TRP A 603 -8.95 -13.00 24.79
N SER A 604 -9.63 -13.11 23.66
CA SER A 604 -10.53 -14.23 23.32
C SER A 604 -10.06 -15.02 22.10
N ASP A 605 -8.75 -15.18 21.87
CA ASP A 605 -8.21 -16.08 20.83
C ASP A 605 -7.94 -17.50 21.38
N PRO A 606 -8.33 -18.59 20.71
CA PRO A 606 -8.16 -19.97 21.22
C PRO A 606 -6.73 -20.39 21.59
N GLY A 607 -5.70 -19.64 21.16
CA GLY A 607 -4.32 -19.83 21.59
C GLY A 607 -3.93 -19.05 22.87
N ASN A 608 -4.75 -18.09 23.29
CA ASN A 608 -4.55 -17.24 24.47
C ASN A 608 -5.45 -17.62 25.64
N PHE A 609 -6.46 -18.48 25.43
CA PHE A 609 -7.31 -18.97 26.50
C PHE A 609 -7.73 -20.43 26.28
N VAL A 610 -8.06 -21.10 27.39
CA VAL A 610 -8.67 -22.44 27.39
C VAL A 610 -9.99 -22.34 28.16
N THR A 611 -11.00 -23.14 27.81
CA THR A 611 -12.28 -23.24 28.55
C THR A 611 -12.63 -24.69 28.94
N ASN A 612 -11.78 -25.66 28.60
CA ASN A 612 -12.01 -27.08 28.90
C ASN A 612 -11.88 -27.44 30.39
N TRP A 613 -11.45 -26.50 31.22
CA TRP A 613 -11.47 -26.58 32.68
C TRP A 613 -12.82 -26.17 33.28
N PHE A 614 -13.68 -25.49 32.52
CA PHE A 614 -14.98 -25.04 32.98
C PHE A 614 -16.04 -26.09 32.69
N ASP A 615 -16.77 -26.48 33.74
CA ASP A 615 -17.93 -27.37 33.71
C ASP A 615 -19.13 -26.57 34.26
N GLU A 616 -20.19 -26.43 33.45
CA GLU A 616 -21.35 -25.62 33.81
C GLU A 616 -22.18 -26.22 34.96
N ASP A 617 -22.03 -27.52 35.20
CA ASP A 617 -22.71 -28.24 36.27
C ASP A 617 -21.89 -28.29 37.59
N ALA A 618 -20.64 -27.83 37.55
CA ALA A 618 -19.78 -27.79 38.73
C ALA A 618 -20.10 -26.58 39.62
N SER A 619 -20.10 -26.80 40.94
CA SER A 619 -20.31 -25.73 41.94
C SER A 619 -19.15 -24.75 42.05
N ASP A 620 -17.98 -25.12 41.57
CA ASP A 620 -16.73 -24.40 41.70
C ASP A 620 -15.70 -24.86 40.67
N PHE A 621 -14.77 -23.97 40.35
CA PHE A 621 -13.61 -24.24 39.50
C PHE A 621 -12.41 -23.43 39.99
N THR A 622 -11.21 -23.85 39.60
CA THR A 622 -9.96 -23.15 39.95
C THR A 622 -9.26 -22.67 38.70
N ILE A 623 -8.82 -21.41 38.72
CA ILE A 623 -8.00 -20.81 37.67
C ILE A 623 -6.54 -20.96 38.08
N GLY A 624 -5.79 -21.79 37.37
CA GLY A 624 -4.38 -22.09 37.61
C GLY A 624 -3.39 -21.40 36.66
N SER A 625 -3.87 -20.76 35.58
CA SER A 625 -3.02 -20.14 34.56
C SER A 625 -3.62 -18.84 34.00
N ALA A 626 -2.76 -18.03 33.35
CA ALA A 626 -3.21 -16.83 32.65
C ALA A 626 -4.19 -17.15 31.51
N ALA A 627 -4.03 -18.29 30.84
CA ALA A 627 -4.93 -18.75 29.79
C ALA A 627 -6.31 -19.17 30.35
N GLU A 628 -6.36 -19.76 31.54
CA GLU A 628 -7.63 -20.06 32.21
C GLU A 628 -8.31 -18.78 32.72
N LEU A 629 -7.54 -17.79 33.19
CA LEU A 629 -8.07 -16.48 33.60
C LEU A 629 -8.65 -15.70 32.41
N ALA A 630 -7.94 -15.71 31.28
CA ALA A 630 -8.47 -15.19 30.02
C ALA A 630 -9.72 -15.96 29.59
N GLY A 631 -9.74 -17.29 29.77
CA GLY A 631 -10.90 -18.14 29.50
C GLY A 631 -12.11 -17.78 30.36
N LEU A 632 -11.89 -17.43 31.63
CA LEU A 632 -12.95 -16.93 32.50
C LEU A 632 -13.51 -15.61 31.96
N ALA A 633 -12.65 -14.67 31.55
CA ALA A 633 -13.10 -13.41 30.98
C ALA A 633 -13.95 -13.63 29.71
N VAL A 634 -13.59 -14.59 28.87
CA VAL A 634 -14.38 -15.01 27.70
C VAL A 634 -15.75 -15.56 28.13
N LEU A 635 -15.79 -16.46 29.11
CA LEU A 635 -17.05 -17.05 29.61
C LEU A 635 -17.97 -15.96 30.21
N VAL A 636 -17.45 -15.11 31.09
CA VAL A 636 -18.19 -14.01 31.74
C VAL A 636 -18.73 -13.01 30.70
N ASN A 637 -17.89 -12.57 29.76
CA ASN A 637 -18.29 -11.60 28.74
C ASN A 637 -19.22 -12.22 27.68
N GLY A 638 -19.03 -13.52 27.41
CA GLY A 638 -19.90 -14.37 26.59
C GLY A 638 -21.29 -14.58 27.19
N GLY A 639 -21.50 -14.22 28.46
CA GLY A 639 -22.81 -14.27 29.11
C GLY A 639 -23.02 -15.44 30.05
N VAL A 640 -21.98 -16.25 30.31
CA VAL A 640 -22.02 -17.27 31.36
C VAL A 640 -22.17 -16.59 32.72
N SER A 641 -23.23 -16.94 33.43
CA SER A 641 -23.53 -16.41 34.76
C SER A 641 -23.10 -17.42 35.82
N PHE A 642 -22.17 -17.00 36.69
CA PHE A 642 -21.73 -17.77 37.84
C PHE A 642 -22.69 -17.49 38.99
N ALA A 643 -23.34 -18.51 39.53
CA ALA A 643 -24.29 -18.42 40.63
C ALA A 643 -23.60 -18.36 42.00
#